data_AF-A0A517PFI2-F1
#
_entry.id   AF-A0A517PFI2-F1
#
_cell.length_a   1.000
_cell.length_b   1.000
_cell.length_c   1.000
_cell.angle_alpha   90.00
_cell.angle_beta   90.00
_cell.angle_gamma   90.00
#
_symmetry.space_group_name_H-M   'P 1'
#
loop_
_entity.id
_entity.type
_entity.pdbx_description
1 polymer ?
#
loop_
_entity_poly.entity_id
_entity_poly.type
_entity_poly.pdbx_seq_one_letter_code
_entity_poly.pdbx_strand_id
1 'polypeptide(L)'
;MPATDILSFDCPGCGKTLKAKPSHAGRTTACPKCGESLTVPTAGGAADDLQEAFTQEPAADAAAGFEPPAEEVEEFPPMIRTGPVVRDEPEDEPTDEAAEAAPAIERPASPRSRGGRRRGRSADDGEARTKTLPLAIGGGAVAALGLGLAAWAFWPGDETATADAGLLTPIAEQSATEGETLEVVLVPADRLGSMAETHALTLTQAPDGARIGRDGRTFTWTPGEADGPGVASVTAALTHRATGEAAETVAFDIQVAEEDLSPWIAPLAAVTVGPGESLTLKVSAEDPDQPANALAFELEGDVPAGVSVDGEGVITFAPPADAPQVDSAFGVKVVEQRADGTAGASSVAPVRLSVMSKNAPGRKPASAEPEPAVAMAEPAAPDTPVPAADEPAMAESAVADAAMTTPDAATAAEGTTVAMTDDPAPAESMPEPMPAPTEEPAPAESSEGGVSASVTAMLGNEAAVPLNENAAAYEENFVAPLVAMYGGPDERRRPLLSPKEYGTLRALFAEEFARAHEDQIRAGFGEKADEIMAWLKERPEVRETLFNAFKPSDDVAAGMTVFRQLYDEFGDGLDKYGGLATAAAVVWDDPERGPYNYEFHAKRAKATLPASELPAAVENVRYFLDREAAMQGRAERLPWELLVLTVDHETPIDERDWALTMYGNVRNQFGKCYSQVPYDTNMIKTDERETELDGLPYTLPTILEKGGVCAHQADYAARVGKSLGVPAMYVRGDGKFGGAGHAWVMWVDVTGVTDSALKFTLESHGRYQDDNYYVGYLNEPQTGEETTDRDLMRRLHSVATDRNASRHADLLMRAYPIVAQRAGEGGEELSMDARLDYLDAVNQIDTWNGAAWRERARLGTENAGNLSKDQTRRYKQDLKRLFRDFAPFPDFTQEVFAGISVYETDEEKRLELTRQLLDAYAAAGRPDLSFETLPAYVDSLIAQNRTAEGVGLITDALMKYADEGRYTPAALDRLDELGAESPQELIEFYKGFVMAIPPTRGNSPSEYAVAMHKRIIEKAQAANMPDVAEYFTERMRAIGSGKLKTKNGQR
;
A
#
# COMPACT_ATOMS: atom_id res chain seq x y z
N MET A 1 -13.85 23.79 19.77
CA MET A 1 -15.30 23.98 19.54
C MET A 1 -15.44 24.66 18.18
N PRO A 2 -16.17 24.09 17.22
CA PRO A 2 -16.48 24.76 15.95
C PRO A 2 -17.57 25.83 16.13
N ALA A 3 -17.77 26.66 15.10
CA ALA A 3 -18.93 27.54 14.99
C ALA A 3 -20.22 26.73 14.79
N THR A 4 -21.39 27.37 14.91
CA THR A 4 -22.70 26.71 14.69
C THR A 4 -23.50 27.40 13.62
N ASP A 5 -23.94 26.63 12.62
CA ASP A 5 -24.76 27.13 11.53
C ASP A 5 -26.16 27.54 11.94
N ILE A 6 -26.69 28.53 11.21
CA ILE A 6 -27.95 29.19 11.49
C ILE A 6 -28.70 29.35 10.16
N LEU A 7 -29.76 28.56 9.99
CA LEU A 7 -30.70 28.68 8.88
C LEU A 7 -31.28 30.10 8.84
N SER A 8 -31.23 30.74 7.68
CA SER A 8 -31.68 32.13 7.47
C SER A 8 -32.68 32.16 6.33
N PHE A 9 -33.91 32.58 6.60
CA PHE A 9 -35.04 32.44 5.67
C PHE A 9 -36.09 33.53 5.88
N ASP A 10 -36.79 33.95 4.83
CA ASP A 10 -37.73 35.06 4.89
C ASP A 10 -39.16 34.65 5.26
N CYS A 11 -39.81 35.44 6.12
CA CYS A 11 -41.23 35.25 6.42
C CYS A 11 -42.09 35.67 5.21
N PRO A 12 -42.89 34.75 4.61
CA PRO A 12 -43.63 35.03 3.37
C PRO A 12 -44.68 36.13 3.53
N GLY A 13 -45.31 36.26 4.71
CA GLY A 13 -46.34 37.27 4.96
C GLY A 13 -45.80 38.70 5.19
N CYS A 14 -44.51 38.91 5.41
CA CYS A 14 -43.99 40.27 5.70
C CYS A 14 -42.56 40.58 5.25
N GLY A 15 -41.91 39.70 4.47
CA GLY A 15 -40.58 39.93 3.88
C GLY A 15 -39.49 40.25 4.91
N LYS A 16 -39.56 39.66 6.11
CA LYS A 16 -38.51 39.80 7.12
C LYS A 16 -37.74 38.49 7.25
N THR A 17 -36.43 38.58 7.13
CA THR A 17 -35.51 37.48 7.39
C THR A 17 -35.54 37.09 8.86
N LEU A 18 -35.79 35.82 9.10
CA LEU A 18 -35.75 35.14 10.38
C LEU A 18 -34.55 34.19 10.39
N LYS A 19 -34.06 33.87 11.59
CA LYS A 19 -32.93 32.97 11.80
C LYS A 19 -33.28 31.90 12.82
N ALA A 20 -32.97 30.65 12.50
CA ALA A 20 -33.27 29.46 13.30
C ALA A 20 -32.07 28.49 13.32
N LYS A 21 -32.03 27.57 14.28
CA LYS A 21 -31.06 26.47 14.27
C LYS A 21 -31.57 25.32 13.37
N PRO A 22 -30.69 24.52 12.76
CA PRO A 22 -31.08 23.32 12.01
C PRO A 22 -32.02 22.39 12.77
N SER A 23 -31.84 22.23 14.09
CA SER A 23 -32.73 21.44 14.98
C SER A 23 -34.16 22.00 15.17
N HIS A 24 -34.53 23.04 14.43
CA HIS A 24 -35.90 23.56 14.34
C HIS A 24 -36.51 23.45 12.93
N ALA A 25 -35.79 22.90 11.95
CA ALA A 25 -36.31 22.53 10.64
C ALA A 25 -37.59 21.68 10.74
N GLY A 26 -38.50 21.83 9.79
CA GLY A 26 -39.81 21.17 9.76
C GLY A 26 -40.81 21.68 10.82
N ARG A 27 -40.42 22.54 11.77
CA ARG A 27 -41.32 23.03 12.83
C ARG A 27 -42.02 24.32 12.45
N THR A 28 -43.33 24.37 12.67
CA THR A 28 -44.15 25.57 12.50
C THR A 28 -44.06 26.51 13.71
N THR A 29 -43.94 27.81 13.45
CA THR A 29 -43.84 28.88 14.45
C THR A 29 -44.53 30.15 13.93
N ALA A 30 -44.77 31.14 14.80
CA ALA A 30 -45.39 32.41 14.41
C ALA A 30 -44.34 33.49 14.16
N CYS A 31 -44.50 34.31 13.11
CA CYS A 31 -43.57 35.39 12.80
C CYS A 31 -43.60 36.47 13.89
N PRO A 32 -42.46 36.83 14.52
CA PRO A 32 -42.41 37.86 15.57
C PRO A 32 -42.62 39.30 15.06
N LYS A 33 -42.88 39.51 13.76
CA LYS A 33 -43.21 40.82 13.16
C LYS A 33 -44.70 40.95 12.78
N CYS A 34 -45.34 39.89 12.29
CA CYS A 34 -46.73 39.94 11.78
C CYS A 34 -47.67 38.88 12.36
N GLY A 35 -47.18 37.94 13.18
CA GLY A 35 -47.97 36.82 13.72
C GLY A 35 -48.20 35.66 12.76
N GLU A 36 -47.83 35.81 11.47
CA GLU A 36 -48.09 34.81 10.42
C GLU A 36 -47.45 33.45 10.72
N SER A 37 -48.20 32.37 10.47
CA SER A 37 -47.74 31.00 10.75
C SER A 37 -46.82 30.50 9.64
N LEU A 38 -45.61 30.08 10.00
CA LEU A 38 -44.57 29.67 9.04
C LEU A 38 -43.76 28.49 9.58
N THR A 39 -43.43 27.56 8.69
CA THR A 39 -42.56 26.42 8.99
C THR A 39 -41.11 26.79 8.70
N VAL A 40 -40.20 26.46 9.61
CA VAL A 40 -38.75 26.56 9.36
C VAL A 40 -38.40 25.54 8.27
N PRO A 41 -37.77 25.94 7.16
CA PRO A 41 -37.48 25.02 6.06
C PRO A 41 -36.56 23.88 6.51
N THR A 42 -36.88 22.67 6.07
CA THR A 42 -35.94 21.54 5.98
C THR A 42 -34.99 21.77 4.81
N ALA A 43 -33.77 21.26 4.89
CA ALA A 43 -32.83 21.28 3.78
C ALA A 43 -33.14 20.08 2.87
N GLY A 44 -33.58 20.34 1.63
CA GLY A 44 -33.99 19.31 0.67
C GLY A 44 -35.37 18.67 0.95
N GLY A 45 -35.96 18.07 -0.08
CA GLY A 45 -37.17 17.24 0.04
C GLY A 45 -38.07 17.25 -1.19
N ALA A 46 -38.09 16.13 -1.92
CA ALA A 46 -39.07 15.79 -2.97
C ALA A 46 -39.00 14.27 -3.31
N ALA A 47 -39.39 13.39 -2.39
CA ALA A 47 -39.33 11.94 -2.58
C ALA A 47 -40.48 11.22 -1.85
N ASP A 48 -41.69 11.23 -2.44
CA ASP A 48 -42.90 10.66 -1.82
C ASP A 48 -44.00 10.32 -2.87
N ASP A 49 -43.62 9.68 -3.99
CA ASP A 49 -44.58 9.34 -5.08
C ASP A 49 -44.15 8.15 -6.01
N LEU A 50 -43.30 7.22 -5.53
CA LEU A 50 -42.82 6.05 -6.31
C LEU A 50 -42.81 4.74 -5.49
N GLN A 51 -43.98 4.10 -5.31
CA GLN A 51 -44.07 2.80 -4.62
C GLN A 51 -45.08 1.82 -5.25
N GLU A 52 -45.15 1.72 -6.59
CA GLU A 52 -46.02 0.73 -7.26
C GLU A 52 -45.50 0.29 -8.66
N ALA A 53 -44.29 -0.29 -8.72
CA ALA A 53 -43.66 -0.71 -10.01
C ALA A 53 -42.89 -2.05 -10.02
N PHE A 54 -42.25 -2.47 -8.92
CA PHE A 54 -41.28 -3.58 -8.95
C PHE A 54 -41.89 -4.99 -8.78
N THR A 55 -42.46 -5.54 -9.86
CA THR A 55 -42.72 -6.99 -9.99
C THR A 55 -42.56 -7.50 -11.44
N GLN A 56 -41.31 -7.68 -11.90
CA GLN A 56 -40.96 -8.55 -13.04
C GLN A 56 -39.44 -8.79 -13.13
N GLU A 57 -39.03 -10.06 -13.18
CA GLU A 57 -37.65 -10.48 -13.45
C GLU A 57 -37.38 -10.52 -14.96
N PRO A 58 -36.23 -10.02 -15.46
CA PRO A 58 -35.74 -10.30 -16.81
C PRO A 58 -35.00 -11.65 -16.85
N ALA A 59 -34.94 -12.27 -18.03
CA ALA A 59 -34.39 -13.62 -18.22
C ALA A 59 -32.91 -13.63 -18.66
N ALA A 60 -32.20 -14.73 -18.38
CA ALA A 60 -30.84 -14.97 -18.83
C ALA A 60 -30.79 -15.67 -20.20
N ASP A 61 -30.05 -15.09 -21.16
CA ASP A 61 -29.32 -15.78 -22.25
C ASP A 61 -28.62 -14.76 -23.18
N ALA A 62 -27.31 -14.52 -23.01
CA ALA A 62 -26.53 -13.63 -23.90
C ALA A 62 -24.98 -13.76 -23.82
N ALA A 63 -24.39 -14.95 -23.59
CA ALA A 63 -22.93 -15.09 -23.47
C ALA A 63 -22.37 -16.43 -23.98
N ALA A 64 -22.14 -16.54 -25.29
CA ALA A 64 -21.42 -17.68 -25.89
C ALA A 64 -20.80 -17.37 -27.26
N GLY A 65 -19.52 -17.74 -27.46
CA GLY A 65 -18.99 -18.06 -28.80
C GLY A 65 -17.75 -17.30 -29.30
N PHE A 66 -16.56 -17.60 -28.77
CA PHE A 66 -15.31 -17.55 -29.56
C PHE A 66 -14.24 -18.50 -28.99
N GLU A 67 -13.60 -19.31 -29.85
CA GLU A 67 -12.41 -20.12 -29.50
C GLU A 67 -11.37 -19.99 -30.63
N PRO A 68 -10.12 -19.53 -30.35
CA PRO A 68 -9.01 -19.57 -31.29
C PRO A 68 -8.23 -20.90 -31.25
N PRO A 69 -7.45 -21.24 -32.30
CA PRO A 69 -6.70 -22.49 -32.39
C PRO A 69 -5.42 -22.51 -31.54
N ALA A 70 -4.85 -23.71 -31.36
CA ALA A 70 -3.62 -23.94 -30.59
C ALA A 70 -2.38 -24.09 -31.50
N GLU A 71 -1.24 -23.62 -31.01
CA GLU A 71 0.09 -23.83 -31.60
C GLU A 71 1.14 -24.04 -30.48
N GLU A 72 2.36 -24.45 -30.85
CA GLU A 72 3.32 -25.09 -29.93
C GLU A 72 4.20 -24.08 -29.16
N VAL A 73 4.73 -24.49 -27.99
CA VAL A 73 5.50 -23.65 -27.06
C VAL A 73 6.85 -24.30 -26.75
N GLU A 74 7.95 -23.57 -26.95
CA GLU A 74 9.28 -23.89 -26.42
C GLU A 74 9.57 -23.09 -25.14
N GLU A 75 10.47 -23.60 -24.29
CA GLU A 75 10.71 -23.09 -22.93
C GLU A 75 11.56 -21.79 -22.91
N PHE A 76 11.17 -20.79 -22.11
CA PHE A 76 11.88 -19.52 -21.95
C PHE A 76 12.82 -19.50 -20.71
N PRO A 77 13.95 -18.76 -20.77
CA PRO A 77 14.87 -18.63 -19.64
C PRO A 77 14.40 -17.58 -18.60
N PRO A 78 14.80 -17.68 -17.32
CA PRO A 78 14.39 -16.73 -16.28
C PRO A 78 15.17 -15.41 -16.34
N MET A 79 14.48 -14.30 -16.07
CA MET A 79 15.14 -13.01 -15.82
C MET A 79 16.00 -13.06 -14.53
N ILE A 80 17.18 -12.44 -14.60
CA ILE A 80 18.21 -12.56 -13.57
C ILE A 80 17.88 -11.74 -12.32
N ARG A 81 17.84 -12.40 -11.16
CA ARG A 81 17.82 -11.74 -9.85
C ARG A 81 19.15 -11.05 -9.57
N THR A 82 19.15 -9.74 -9.38
CA THR A 82 20.23 -9.04 -8.66
C THR A 82 20.05 -9.27 -7.16
N GLY A 83 20.46 -10.45 -6.68
CA GLY A 83 20.44 -10.78 -5.25
C GLY A 83 21.46 -9.96 -4.44
N PRO A 84 21.31 -9.87 -3.11
CA PRO A 84 22.31 -9.26 -2.24
C PRO A 84 23.63 -10.03 -2.32
N VAL A 85 24.75 -9.30 -2.33
CA VAL A 85 26.09 -9.89 -2.45
C VAL A 85 26.53 -10.48 -1.11
N VAL A 86 26.14 -11.74 -0.87
CA VAL A 86 26.84 -12.62 0.06
C VAL A 86 28.21 -12.96 -0.55
N ARG A 87 29.26 -12.97 0.27
CA ARG A 87 30.58 -13.52 -0.09
C ARG A 87 30.79 -14.78 0.72
N ASP A 88 31.04 -15.89 0.04
CA ASP A 88 31.14 -17.21 0.65
C ASP A 88 32.38 -17.38 1.53
N GLU A 89 32.27 -18.33 2.47
CA GLU A 89 33.40 -18.90 3.22
C GLU A 89 34.24 -19.85 2.33
N PRO A 90 35.48 -20.14 2.73
CA PRO A 90 36.14 -21.40 2.37
C PRO A 90 36.18 -22.36 3.57
N GLU A 91 35.79 -23.61 3.35
CA GLU A 91 35.96 -24.72 4.30
C GLU A 91 37.45 -25.10 4.46
N ASP A 92 37.84 -25.55 5.65
CA ASP A 92 39.09 -26.32 5.84
C ASP A 92 38.95 -27.26 7.08
N GLU A 93 38.78 -28.55 6.86
CA GLU A 93 38.92 -29.61 7.89
C GLU A 93 40.43 -29.85 8.14
N PRO A 94 40.88 -30.15 9.39
CA PRO A 94 41.04 -31.58 9.70
C PRO A 94 41.08 -32.05 11.19
N THR A 95 40.85 -33.37 11.34
CA THR A 95 41.43 -34.32 12.32
C THR A 95 40.96 -34.41 13.79
N ASP A 96 40.59 -35.63 14.18
CA ASP A 96 40.57 -36.16 15.55
C ASP A 96 41.96 -36.23 16.20
N GLU A 97 42.06 -35.96 17.51
CA GLU A 97 42.66 -36.91 18.47
C GLU A 97 42.21 -36.63 19.93
N ALA A 98 42.26 -37.66 20.79
CA ALA A 98 41.46 -37.75 22.02
C ALA A 98 42.14 -37.27 23.33
N ALA A 99 41.32 -36.97 24.36
CA ALA A 99 41.63 -37.33 25.76
C ALA A 99 40.40 -37.36 26.70
N GLU A 100 40.43 -38.26 27.69
CA GLU A 100 39.35 -38.57 28.64
C GLU A 100 39.26 -37.59 29.84
N ALA A 101 38.08 -37.47 30.47
CA ALA A 101 37.82 -38.07 31.81
C ALA A 101 36.44 -37.71 32.41
N ALA A 102 35.73 -38.75 32.91
CA ALA A 102 34.61 -38.62 33.86
C ALA A 102 35.05 -39.19 35.24
N PRO A 103 34.28 -38.96 36.33
CA PRO A 103 33.21 -39.93 36.64
C PRO A 103 31.96 -39.36 37.34
N ALA A 104 30.93 -40.21 37.45
CA ALA A 104 29.74 -40.01 38.31
C ALA A 104 30.06 -40.37 39.80
N ILE A 105 29.16 -40.54 40.79
CA ILE A 105 27.81 -41.13 40.81
C ILE A 105 27.01 -40.66 42.07
N GLU A 106 25.70 -40.95 42.05
CA GLU A 106 24.75 -41.18 43.17
C GLU A 106 23.70 -40.10 43.53
N ARG A 107 22.43 -40.54 43.47
CA ARG A 107 21.24 -39.94 44.11
C ARG A 107 21.00 -40.72 45.41
N PRO A 108 20.32 -40.14 46.42
CA PRO A 108 18.95 -40.68 46.66
C PRO A 108 17.90 -39.71 47.22
N ALA A 109 16.64 -40.02 46.87
CA ALA A 109 15.40 -39.88 47.64
C ALA A 109 14.88 -38.52 48.17
N SER A 110 13.60 -38.27 47.89
CA SER A 110 12.77 -37.24 48.53
C SER A 110 12.31 -37.64 49.95
N PRO A 111 11.65 -36.71 50.67
CA PRO A 111 10.42 -37.09 51.37
C PRO A 111 9.21 -36.20 50.98
N ARG A 112 8.01 -36.80 51.00
CA ARG A 112 6.73 -36.09 50.83
C ARG A 112 6.16 -35.58 52.16
N SER A 113 5.53 -34.39 52.09
CA SER A 113 4.35 -33.93 52.84
C SER A 113 4.09 -34.40 54.29
N ARG A 114 3.87 -33.42 55.20
CA ARG A 114 2.74 -33.45 56.16
C ARG A 114 2.47 -32.04 56.70
N GLY A 115 1.19 -31.66 56.81
CA GLY A 115 0.76 -30.34 57.28
C GLY A 115 0.26 -30.33 58.73
N GLY A 116 0.05 -29.14 59.29
CA GLY A 116 -0.52 -28.92 60.63
C GLY A 116 -1.43 -27.69 60.70
N ARG A 117 -2.59 -27.82 61.35
CA ARG A 117 -3.56 -26.73 61.57
C ARG A 117 -3.46 -26.21 63.02
N ARG A 118 -3.57 -24.89 63.26
CA ARG A 118 -4.71 -24.24 63.98
C ARG A 118 -4.42 -22.84 64.56
N ARG A 119 -5.36 -21.92 64.31
CA ARG A 119 -5.97 -20.88 65.19
C ARG A 119 -5.10 -20.18 66.26
N GLY A 120 -5.01 -18.85 66.12
CA GLY A 120 -4.95 -17.87 67.21
C GLY A 120 -6.02 -16.77 66.99
N ARG A 121 -6.45 -16.05 68.04
CA ARG A 121 -7.50 -15.00 67.97
C ARG A 121 -7.24 -13.93 69.04
N SER A 122 -7.35 -12.65 68.67
CA SER A 122 -7.62 -11.53 69.59
C SER A 122 -8.43 -10.45 68.85
N ALA A 123 -9.00 -9.49 69.58
CA ALA A 123 -9.86 -8.42 69.08
C ALA A 123 -9.49 -7.07 69.73
N ASP A 124 -10.44 -6.13 69.72
CA ASP A 124 -10.47 -4.81 70.38
C ASP A 124 -9.59 -3.72 69.69
N ASP A 125 -9.98 -2.44 69.59
CA ASP A 125 -11.31 -1.78 69.68
C ASP A 125 -11.22 -0.35 69.06
N GLY A 126 -12.35 0.31 68.73
CA GLY A 126 -12.34 1.70 68.25
C GLY A 126 -13.67 2.29 67.76
N GLU A 127 -14.39 3.03 68.62
CA GLU A 127 -15.76 3.55 68.40
C GLU A 127 -15.98 4.57 67.26
N ALA A 128 -17.25 4.69 66.85
CA ALA A 128 -17.78 5.65 65.88
C ALA A 128 -18.47 6.87 66.52
N ARG A 129 -19.01 7.80 65.71
CA ARG A 129 -20.11 8.72 66.16
C ARG A 129 -20.95 9.32 65.02
N THR A 130 -22.26 9.29 65.21
CA THR A 130 -23.30 9.95 64.40
C THR A 130 -24.15 10.90 65.27
N LYS A 131 -24.70 11.99 64.71
CA LYS A 131 -25.79 12.82 65.31
C LYS A 131 -26.59 13.59 64.25
N THR A 132 -27.86 13.87 64.54
CA THR A 132 -28.84 14.60 63.70
C THR A 132 -29.90 15.35 64.56
N LEU A 133 -30.80 16.12 63.92
CA LEU A 133 -31.98 16.87 64.46
C LEU A 133 -31.72 18.18 65.28
N PRO A 134 -32.68 19.14 65.39
CA PRO A 134 -33.72 19.57 64.40
C PRO A 134 -34.10 21.08 64.38
N LEU A 135 -34.90 21.47 63.36
CA LEU A 135 -35.95 22.54 63.24
C LEU A 135 -35.91 23.90 64.00
N ALA A 136 -36.19 24.97 63.25
CA ALA A 136 -37.07 26.11 63.61
C ALA A 136 -37.64 26.81 62.34
N ILE A 137 -38.73 27.58 62.43
CA ILE A 137 -39.49 28.13 61.27
C ILE A 137 -39.83 29.63 61.43
N GLY A 138 -39.78 30.39 60.34
CA GLY A 138 -40.36 31.75 60.19
C GLY A 138 -40.20 32.26 58.74
N GLY A 139 -41.16 33.04 58.19
CA GLY A 139 -41.14 33.41 56.77
C GLY A 139 -42.03 34.59 56.34
N GLY A 140 -41.99 34.91 55.04
CA GLY A 140 -42.64 36.06 54.39
C GLY A 140 -41.62 36.81 53.49
N ALA A 141 -41.45 36.61 52.17
CA ALA A 141 -42.35 36.43 51.01
C ALA A 141 -42.58 37.73 50.20
N VAL A 142 -42.04 37.79 48.97
CA VAL A 142 -42.66 38.36 47.75
C VAL A 142 -41.80 38.05 46.49
N ALA A 143 -42.47 37.56 45.43
CA ALA A 143 -42.11 37.57 44.00
C ALA A 143 -40.69 37.17 43.48
N ALA A 144 -40.56 35.85 43.21
CA ALA A 144 -40.23 35.30 41.89
C ALA A 144 -38.95 35.71 41.12
N LEU A 145 -37.84 35.03 41.41
CA LEU A 145 -36.82 34.60 40.43
C LEU A 145 -36.02 33.42 41.01
N GLY A 146 -35.88 32.31 40.26
CA GLY A 146 -34.91 31.24 40.54
C GLY A 146 -35.45 29.84 40.92
N LEU A 147 -35.18 28.87 40.03
CA LEU A 147 -34.96 27.41 40.23
C LEU A 147 -36.01 26.55 40.95
N GLY A 148 -36.25 25.35 40.40
CA GLY A 148 -37.03 24.28 41.04
C GLY A 148 -36.64 22.89 40.52
N LEU A 149 -35.91 22.12 41.34
CA LEU A 149 -35.64 20.69 41.13
C LEU A 149 -36.60 19.88 42.02
N ALA A 150 -37.32 18.93 41.41
CA ALA A 150 -38.05 17.79 41.99
C ALA A 150 -39.03 18.04 43.18
N ALA A 151 -40.29 17.59 43.03
CA ALA A 151 -40.88 16.60 43.96
C ALA A 151 -42.28 16.05 43.57
N TRP A 152 -42.33 14.72 43.37
CA TRP A 152 -43.35 13.76 43.85
C TRP A 152 -44.87 13.94 43.57
N ALA A 153 -45.43 12.95 42.88
CA ALA A 153 -46.67 12.27 43.28
C ALA A 153 -46.43 10.74 43.19
N PHE A 154 -46.99 9.94 44.10
CA PHE A 154 -46.62 8.52 44.28
C PHE A 154 -47.88 7.66 44.45
N TRP A 155 -48.02 6.60 43.66
CA TRP A 155 -48.94 5.49 43.93
C TRP A 155 -48.31 4.19 43.35
N PRO A 156 -48.32 3.06 44.07
CA PRO A 156 -47.42 1.95 43.78
C PRO A 156 -47.91 1.00 42.68
N GLY A 157 -46.96 0.44 41.95
CA GLY A 157 -47.15 -0.67 41.00
C GLY A 157 -45.82 -1.41 40.79
N ASP A 158 -45.77 -2.64 41.28
CA ASP A 158 -44.79 -3.72 41.07
C ASP A 158 -43.26 -3.45 41.11
N GLU A 159 -42.60 -4.08 42.10
CA GLU A 159 -41.17 -4.41 42.08
C GLU A 159 -40.91 -5.67 41.22
N THR A 160 -41.44 -5.74 39.99
CA THR A 160 -41.26 -6.90 39.07
C THR A 160 -40.92 -6.52 37.63
N ALA A 161 -39.91 -5.65 37.45
CA ALA A 161 -39.27 -5.38 36.14
C ALA A 161 -37.82 -5.93 36.14
N THR A 162 -37.74 -7.24 35.90
CA THR A 162 -36.57 -8.06 35.53
C THR A 162 -35.20 -7.38 35.35
N ALA A 163 -34.21 -7.89 36.10
CA ALA A 163 -32.80 -7.79 35.71
C ALA A 163 -32.54 -8.72 34.51
N ASP A 164 -32.83 -8.24 33.30
CA ASP A 164 -32.58 -8.93 32.04
C ASP A 164 -32.32 -7.91 30.92
N ALA A 165 -31.25 -7.13 31.09
CA ALA A 165 -30.73 -6.21 30.08
C ALA A 165 -29.40 -6.77 29.58
N GLY A 166 -29.39 -7.23 28.32
CA GLY A 166 -28.24 -7.90 27.69
C GLY A 166 -26.95 -7.07 27.67
N LEU A 167 -25.84 -7.71 27.38
CA LEU A 167 -24.53 -7.07 27.27
C LEU A 167 -24.42 -6.22 25.99
N LEU A 168 -25.15 -6.57 24.93
CA LEU A 168 -25.25 -5.78 23.71
C LEU A 168 -26.28 -4.65 23.86
N THR A 169 -26.08 -3.59 23.09
CA THR A 169 -27.02 -2.47 22.99
C THR A 169 -28.04 -2.78 21.89
N PRO A 170 -29.35 -2.65 22.13
CA PRO A 170 -30.33 -2.64 21.04
C PRO A 170 -30.08 -1.43 20.13
N ILE A 171 -29.82 -1.68 18.85
CA ILE A 171 -29.46 -0.66 17.87
C ILE A 171 -30.67 -0.40 16.98
N ALA A 172 -30.94 0.87 16.71
CA ALA A 172 -31.91 1.28 15.69
C ALA A 172 -31.22 1.31 14.31
N GLU A 173 -32.02 1.31 13.25
CA GLU A 173 -31.59 1.57 11.88
C GLU A 173 -30.53 2.70 11.81
N GLN A 174 -29.47 2.47 11.06
CA GLN A 174 -28.34 3.39 10.88
C GLN A 174 -28.31 3.92 9.44
N SER A 175 -27.55 4.99 9.20
CA SER A 175 -27.35 5.55 7.86
C SER A 175 -25.87 5.84 7.61
N ALA A 176 -25.39 5.53 6.41
CA ALA A 176 -24.04 5.86 5.92
C ALA A 176 -24.12 6.44 4.50
N THR A 177 -23.10 7.19 4.11
CA THR A 177 -22.84 7.61 2.72
C THR A 177 -21.64 6.80 2.23
N GLU A 178 -21.56 6.51 0.93
CA GLU A 178 -20.41 5.81 0.36
C GLU A 178 -19.10 6.59 0.59
N GLY A 179 -18.02 5.85 0.84
CA GLY A 179 -16.74 6.42 1.26
C GLY A 179 -16.74 7.08 2.66
N GLU A 180 -17.86 7.16 3.39
CA GLU A 180 -17.92 7.70 4.76
C GLU A 180 -17.91 6.60 5.84
N THR A 181 -17.04 6.75 6.84
CA THR A 181 -16.91 5.76 7.92
C THR A 181 -18.00 5.94 8.97
N LEU A 182 -18.91 4.98 9.05
CA LEU A 182 -19.89 4.81 10.12
C LEU A 182 -19.25 4.11 11.33
N GLU A 183 -19.50 4.63 12.54
CA GLU A 183 -19.16 3.98 13.82
C GLU A 183 -20.42 3.74 14.67
N VAL A 184 -20.65 2.50 15.12
CA VAL A 184 -21.82 2.10 15.91
C VAL A 184 -21.38 1.40 17.20
N VAL A 185 -21.68 1.97 18.37
CA VAL A 185 -21.30 1.36 19.66
C VAL A 185 -22.22 0.20 19.99
N LEU A 186 -21.71 -1.03 19.85
CA LEU A 186 -22.44 -2.26 20.14
C LEU A 186 -22.47 -2.57 21.64
N VAL A 187 -21.35 -2.40 22.35
CA VAL A 187 -21.24 -2.63 23.81
C VAL A 187 -20.94 -1.33 24.58
N PRO A 188 -21.70 -0.99 25.64
CA PRO A 188 -21.41 0.14 26.50
C PRO A 188 -20.08 -0.02 27.26
N ALA A 189 -19.32 1.07 27.40
CA ALA A 189 -17.98 1.03 28.00
C ALA A 189 -17.97 0.56 29.47
N ASP A 190 -19.07 0.77 30.20
CA ASP A 190 -19.30 0.28 31.57
C ASP A 190 -19.51 -1.25 31.66
N ARG A 191 -19.89 -1.91 30.55
CA ARG A 191 -20.13 -3.37 30.48
C ARG A 191 -18.94 -4.17 29.95
N LEU A 192 -18.05 -3.53 29.19
CA LEU A 192 -16.87 -4.15 28.58
C LEU A 192 -15.96 -4.85 29.62
N GLY A 193 -15.82 -4.28 30.82
CA GLY A 193 -14.92 -4.79 31.87
C GLY A 193 -15.29 -6.19 32.40
N SER A 194 -16.58 -6.55 32.42
CA SER A 194 -17.04 -7.90 32.77
C SER A 194 -17.00 -8.89 31.60
N MET A 195 -16.92 -8.37 30.37
CA MET A 195 -17.03 -9.12 29.13
C MET A 195 -15.68 -9.57 28.58
N ALA A 196 -14.69 -8.67 28.54
CA ALA A 196 -13.50 -8.80 27.70
C ALA A 196 -12.67 -10.07 27.94
N GLU A 197 -12.57 -10.55 29.20
CA GLU A 197 -11.81 -11.76 29.55
C GLU A 197 -12.52 -13.07 29.15
N THR A 198 -13.85 -13.07 29.01
CA THR A 198 -14.66 -14.28 28.81
C THR A 198 -15.34 -14.35 27.45
N HIS A 199 -15.61 -13.22 26.82
CA HIS A 199 -16.31 -13.13 25.54
C HIS A 199 -15.56 -12.22 24.55
N ALA A 200 -15.76 -12.48 23.26
CA ALA A 200 -15.30 -11.70 22.13
C ALA A 200 -16.50 -11.28 21.30
N LEU A 201 -16.49 -10.06 20.75
CA LEU A 201 -17.54 -9.60 19.86
C LEU A 201 -17.13 -9.90 18.41
N THR A 202 -17.98 -10.63 17.69
CA THR A 202 -17.70 -11.23 16.38
C THR A 202 -18.83 -10.91 15.41
N LEU A 203 -18.51 -10.43 14.21
CA LEU A 203 -19.50 -10.27 13.15
C LEU A 203 -19.83 -11.64 12.56
N THR A 204 -21.11 -12.01 12.55
CA THR A 204 -21.62 -13.25 11.93
C THR A 204 -22.34 -12.99 10.63
N GLN A 205 -22.73 -11.74 10.39
CA GLN A 205 -23.16 -11.19 9.10
C GLN A 205 -22.77 -9.71 9.08
N ALA A 206 -22.16 -9.24 8.00
CA ALA A 206 -21.82 -7.83 7.78
C ALA A 206 -21.51 -7.60 6.30
N PRO A 207 -21.57 -6.35 5.80
CA PRO A 207 -21.01 -5.97 4.50
C PRO A 207 -19.47 -6.02 4.53
N ASP A 208 -18.84 -5.99 3.36
CA ASP A 208 -17.39 -6.12 3.23
C ASP A 208 -16.63 -4.91 3.79
N GLY A 209 -15.40 -5.13 4.26
CA GLY A 209 -14.60 -4.12 4.96
C GLY A 209 -15.07 -3.73 6.37
N ALA A 210 -16.28 -4.15 6.77
CA ALA A 210 -16.83 -3.92 8.10
C ALA A 210 -16.09 -4.73 9.16
N ARG A 211 -15.87 -4.12 10.33
CA ARG A 211 -15.06 -4.72 11.41
C ARG A 211 -15.51 -4.27 12.78
N ILE A 212 -15.03 -4.97 13.81
CA ILE A 212 -15.09 -4.46 15.18
C ILE A 212 -13.82 -3.63 15.43
N GLY A 213 -14.01 -2.40 15.87
CA GLY A 213 -12.95 -1.45 16.21
C GLY A 213 -12.09 -1.91 17.38
N ARG A 214 -10.93 -1.26 17.55
CA ARG A 214 -9.86 -1.65 18.49
C ARG A 214 -10.26 -1.66 19.96
N ASP A 215 -11.38 -1.04 20.31
CA ASP A 215 -11.94 -1.07 21.66
C ASP A 215 -12.77 -2.34 21.97
N GLY A 216 -12.98 -3.21 20.98
CA GLY A 216 -13.67 -4.49 21.13
C GLY A 216 -15.19 -4.37 21.36
N ARG A 217 -15.75 -3.18 21.13
CA ARG A 217 -17.15 -2.85 21.46
C ARG A 217 -17.86 -1.99 20.40
N THR A 218 -17.13 -1.35 19.49
CA THR A 218 -17.67 -0.49 18.43
C THR A 218 -17.56 -1.20 17.08
N PHE A 219 -18.63 -1.23 16.28
CA PHE A 219 -18.61 -1.60 14.86
C PHE A 219 -18.12 -0.41 14.05
N THR A 220 -17.25 -0.63 13.07
CA THR A 220 -16.77 0.40 12.14
C THR A 220 -16.78 -0.13 10.71
N TRP A 221 -17.32 0.66 9.79
CA TRP A 221 -17.45 0.31 8.38
C TRP A 221 -17.42 1.57 7.52
N THR A 222 -16.91 1.43 6.31
CA THR A 222 -16.98 2.44 5.24
C THR A 222 -17.59 1.69 4.05
N PRO A 223 -18.82 2.02 3.61
CA PRO A 223 -19.36 1.42 2.39
C PRO A 223 -18.51 1.86 1.20
N GLY A 224 -18.31 0.94 0.26
CA GLY A 224 -17.85 1.26 -1.08
C GLY A 224 -19.00 1.21 -2.07
N GLU A 225 -18.69 1.54 -3.32
CA GLU A 225 -19.61 1.63 -4.47
C GLU A 225 -20.61 0.47 -4.64
N ALA A 226 -20.31 -0.73 -4.13
CA ALA A 226 -21.20 -1.90 -4.26
C ALA A 226 -22.19 -2.05 -3.10
N ASP A 227 -22.17 -1.13 -2.14
CA ASP A 227 -22.99 -1.14 -0.92
C ASP A 227 -24.14 -0.11 -1.00
N GLY A 228 -24.01 0.95 -1.79
CA GLY A 228 -25.08 1.84 -2.23
C GLY A 228 -25.87 1.30 -3.44
N PRO A 229 -26.99 1.94 -3.82
CA PRO A 229 -27.92 2.69 -2.98
C PRO A 229 -28.76 1.64 -2.22
N GLY A 230 -28.25 1.18 -1.09
CA GLY A 230 -28.59 -0.15 -0.55
C GLY A 230 -28.94 -0.19 0.93
N VAL A 231 -29.17 -1.42 1.42
CA VAL A 231 -29.41 -1.72 2.83
C VAL A 231 -28.48 -2.86 3.25
N ALA A 232 -27.48 -2.55 4.07
CA ALA A 232 -26.53 -3.52 4.59
C ALA A 232 -26.98 -4.04 5.97
N SER A 233 -27.45 -5.28 6.02
CA SER A 233 -27.87 -5.95 7.25
C SER A 233 -26.68 -6.52 8.03
N VAL A 234 -26.40 -5.95 9.21
CA VAL A 234 -25.36 -6.40 10.13
C VAL A 234 -25.96 -7.32 11.20
N THR A 235 -25.30 -8.42 11.52
CA THR A 235 -25.53 -9.22 12.73
C THR A 235 -24.22 -9.47 13.46
N ALA A 236 -24.13 -8.98 14.69
CA ALA A 236 -23.00 -9.17 15.59
C ALA A 236 -23.38 -10.12 16.73
N ALA A 237 -22.51 -11.09 16.99
CA ALA A 237 -22.62 -12.04 18.09
C ALA A 237 -21.60 -11.74 19.20
N LEU A 238 -22.01 -11.92 20.45
CA LEU A 238 -21.12 -11.95 21.60
C LEU A 238 -20.77 -13.41 21.92
N THR A 239 -19.57 -13.83 21.56
CA THR A 239 -19.14 -15.23 21.52
C THR A 239 -18.24 -15.58 22.70
N HIS A 240 -18.53 -16.66 23.41
CA HIS A 240 -17.79 -17.08 24.59
C HIS A 240 -16.44 -17.73 24.22
N ARG A 241 -15.33 -17.15 24.71
CA ARG A 241 -13.96 -17.45 24.24
C ARG A 241 -13.50 -18.89 24.46
N ALA A 242 -14.05 -19.60 25.44
CA ALA A 242 -13.63 -20.95 25.79
C ALA A 242 -14.53 -22.07 25.19
N THR A 243 -15.63 -21.71 24.52
CA THR A 243 -16.53 -22.70 23.87
C THR A 243 -16.85 -22.38 22.41
N GLY A 244 -16.66 -21.13 21.95
CA GLY A 244 -17.02 -20.70 20.59
C GLY A 244 -18.53 -20.50 20.39
N GLU A 245 -19.33 -20.62 21.46
CA GLU A 245 -20.79 -20.47 21.40
C GLU A 245 -21.20 -18.99 21.54
N ALA A 246 -22.16 -18.56 20.73
CA ALA A 246 -22.77 -17.24 20.84
C ALA A 246 -23.69 -17.16 22.08
N ALA A 247 -23.41 -16.23 22.98
CA ALA A 247 -24.19 -15.99 24.19
C ALA A 247 -25.33 -14.98 23.97
N GLU A 248 -25.13 -14.02 23.06
CA GLU A 248 -26.09 -12.94 22.74
C GLU A 248 -25.85 -12.48 21.29
N THR A 249 -26.88 -11.98 20.62
CA THR A 249 -26.76 -11.39 19.27
C THR A 249 -27.52 -10.07 19.16
N VAL A 250 -27.02 -9.15 18.34
CA VAL A 250 -27.74 -7.96 17.89
C VAL A 250 -27.69 -7.92 16.36
N ALA A 251 -28.82 -7.61 15.75
CA ALA A 251 -28.92 -7.33 14.32
C ALA A 251 -29.46 -5.92 14.11
N PHE A 252 -28.95 -5.22 13.11
CA PHE A 252 -29.38 -3.89 12.70
C PHE A 252 -29.05 -3.66 11.23
N ASP A 253 -29.89 -2.86 10.57
CA ASP A 253 -29.72 -2.50 9.16
C ASP A 253 -29.07 -1.12 9.05
N ILE A 254 -28.25 -0.94 8.00
CA ILE A 254 -27.62 0.32 7.63
C ILE A 254 -28.12 0.71 6.25
N GLN A 255 -28.86 1.82 6.17
CA GLN A 255 -29.21 2.43 4.89
C GLN A 255 -27.96 3.12 4.32
N VAL A 256 -27.51 2.71 3.14
CA VAL A 256 -26.43 3.37 2.41
C VAL A 256 -27.05 4.34 1.40
N ALA A 257 -26.47 5.53 1.30
CA ALA A 257 -26.80 6.55 0.30
C ALA A 257 -25.63 6.71 -0.68
N GLU A 258 -25.98 6.84 -1.97
CA GLU A 258 -25.07 7.09 -3.09
C GLU A 258 -24.20 8.35 -2.89
N GLU A 259 -22.98 8.33 -3.41
CA GLU A 259 -22.13 9.52 -3.62
C GLU A 259 -21.81 9.72 -5.13
N ASP A 260 -22.86 9.97 -5.93
CA ASP A 260 -22.88 10.53 -7.31
C ASP A 260 -21.49 10.95 -7.90
N LEU A 261 -20.78 10.02 -8.56
CA LEU A 261 -19.43 10.22 -9.09
C LEU A 261 -19.45 10.54 -10.60
N SER A 262 -18.73 11.59 -11.01
CA SER A 262 -18.74 12.06 -12.42
C SER A 262 -18.28 10.99 -13.44
N PRO A 263 -18.85 10.95 -14.66
CA PRO A 263 -18.68 9.82 -15.56
C PRO A 263 -17.23 9.72 -16.03
N TRP A 264 -16.71 8.50 -16.10
CA TRP A 264 -15.39 8.29 -16.64
C TRP A 264 -15.44 8.27 -18.18
N ILE A 265 -14.64 9.11 -18.85
CA ILE A 265 -14.56 9.17 -20.32
C ILE A 265 -13.20 8.64 -20.79
N ALA A 266 -13.22 7.75 -21.79
CA ALA A 266 -12.01 7.28 -22.46
C ALA A 266 -11.28 8.40 -23.20
N PRO A 267 -9.94 8.53 -23.05
CA PRO A 267 -9.17 9.50 -23.80
C PRO A 267 -9.34 9.32 -25.31
N LEU A 268 -9.63 10.43 -25.99
CA LEU A 268 -9.83 10.43 -27.43
C LEU A 268 -8.52 10.78 -28.14
N ALA A 269 -8.06 9.88 -29.01
CA ALA A 269 -6.92 10.12 -29.87
C ALA A 269 -7.19 11.31 -30.83
N ALA A 270 -6.14 12.05 -31.18
CA ALA A 270 -6.24 13.10 -32.18
C ALA A 270 -6.40 12.47 -33.57
N VAL A 271 -7.42 12.88 -34.34
CA VAL A 271 -7.74 12.24 -35.63
C VAL A 271 -7.60 13.22 -36.80
N THR A 272 -6.97 12.76 -37.87
CA THR A 272 -6.79 13.53 -39.12
C THR A 272 -7.65 12.95 -40.24
N VAL A 273 -8.31 13.81 -41.03
CA VAL A 273 -9.24 13.41 -42.10
C VAL A 273 -9.02 14.21 -43.39
N GLY A 274 -9.28 13.61 -44.55
CA GLY A 274 -9.23 14.29 -45.84
C GLY A 274 -10.43 15.24 -46.08
N PRO A 275 -10.24 16.33 -46.84
CA PRO A 275 -11.29 17.31 -47.10
C PRO A 275 -12.36 16.76 -48.05
N GLY A 276 -13.51 16.40 -47.48
CA GLY A 276 -14.63 15.70 -48.15
C GLY A 276 -14.71 14.20 -47.86
N GLU A 277 -13.88 13.66 -46.97
CA GLU A 277 -14.01 12.31 -46.40
C GLU A 277 -14.82 12.38 -45.10
N SER A 278 -15.50 11.28 -44.74
CA SER A 278 -16.25 11.20 -43.48
C SER A 278 -15.51 10.33 -42.46
N LEU A 279 -15.41 10.83 -41.23
CA LEU A 279 -14.83 10.16 -40.08
C LEU A 279 -15.91 9.79 -39.05
N THR A 280 -15.71 8.66 -38.37
CA THR A 280 -16.51 8.21 -37.22
C THR A 280 -15.57 7.92 -36.05
N LEU A 281 -15.85 8.46 -34.87
CA LEU A 281 -15.10 8.30 -33.63
C LEU A 281 -16.09 7.90 -32.53
N LYS A 282 -15.92 6.71 -31.94
CA LYS A 282 -16.71 6.28 -30.77
C LYS A 282 -16.09 6.90 -29.51
N VAL A 283 -16.89 7.65 -28.76
CA VAL A 283 -16.57 8.00 -27.38
C VAL A 283 -17.01 6.83 -26.51
N SER A 284 -16.05 6.21 -25.82
CA SER A 284 -16.38 5.29 -24.74
C SER A 284 -16.46 6.10 -23.45
N ALA A 285 -17.52 5.90 -22.68
CA ALA A 285 -17.67 6.44 -21.35
C ALA A 285 -18.41 5.43 -20.49
N GLU A 286 -18.03 5.37 -19.23
CA GLU A 286 -18.55 4.45 -18.23
C GLU A 286 -18.92 5.26 -16.99
N ASP A 287 -20.11 5.01 -16.46
CA ASP A 287 -20.48 5.61 -15.18
C ASP A 287 -19.81 4.81 -14.06
N PRO A 288 -19.13 5.45 -13.10
CA PRO A 288 -18.46 4.76 -12.00
C PRO A 288 -19.43 4.19 -10.95
N ASP A 289 -20.59 4.82 -10.77
CA ASP A 289 -21.64 4.48 -9.81
C ASP A 289 -22.18 3.05 -9.99
N GLN A 290 -22.83 2.49 -8.98
CA GLN A 290 -23.48 1.16 -9.04
C GLN A 290 -24.87 1.17 -8.36
N PRO A 291 -25.97 1.26 -9.14
CA PRO A 291 -26.07 0.95 -10.56
C PRO A 291 -25.80 2.13 -11.50
N ALA A 292 -24.69 2.05 -12.23
CA ALA A 292 -24.26 2.95 -13.30
C ALA A 292 -25.41 3.65 -14.05
N ASN A 293 -25.44 4.98 -13.97
CA ASN A 293 -26.44 5.83 -14.58
C ASN A 293 -26.39 5.79 -16.12
N ALA A 294 -27.49 6.15 -16.76
CA ALA A 294 -27.55 6.25 -18.21
C ALA A 294 -26.85 7.53 -18.70
N LEU A 295 -25.85 7.40 -19.57
CA LEU A 295 -25.03 8.53 -20.02
C LEU A 295 -25.63 9.28 -21.23
N ALA A 296 -25.62 10.61 -21.17
CA ALA A 296 -25.89 11.51 -22.29
C ALA A 296 -24.57 12.05 -22.89
N PHE A 297 -24.53 12.22 -24.22
CA PHE A 297 -23.38 12.78 -24.93
C PHE A 297 -23.77 14.12 -25.59
N GLU A 298 -23.04 15.18 -25.26
CA GLU A 298 -23.20 16.53 -25.83
C GLU A 298 -21.86 17.03 -26.40
N LEU A 299 -21.89 18.02 -27.29
CA LEU A 299 -20.67 18.68 -27.79
C LEU A 299 -20.64 20.14 -27.32
N GLU A 300 -19.48 20.59 -26.82
CA GLU A 300 -19.28 21.94 -26.29
C GLU A 300 -18.00 22.61 -26.81
N GLY A 301 -17.91 23.94 -26.66
CA GLY A 301 -16.84 24.75 -27.24
C GLY A 301 -17.05 25.08 -28.73
N ASP A 302 -15.96 25.38 -29.43
CA ASP A 302 -15.97 25.79 -30.85
C ASP A 302 -16.08 24.57 -31.79
N VAL A 303 -17.21 23.87 -31.73
CA VAL A 303 -17.50 22.66 -32.51
C VAL A 303 -17.45 22.93 -34.03
N PRO A 304 -16.61 22.25 -34.83
CA PRO A 304 -16.50 22.48 -36.27
C PRO A 304 -17.78 22.15 -37.06
N ALA A 305 -17.99 22.90 -38.15
CA ALA A 305 -19.12 22.67 -39.05
C ALA A 305 -19.02 21.28 -39.72
N GLY A 306 -20.07 20.47 -39.55
CA GLY A 306 -20.12 19.09 -40.03
C GLY A 306 -19.73 18.04 -38.98
N VAL A 307 -19.53 18.42 -37.72
CA VAL A 307 -19.45 17.49 -36.58
C VAL A 307 -20.84 17.31 -35.95
N SER A 308 -21.16 16.08 -35.54
CA SER A 308 -22.32 15.74 -34.71
C SER A 308 -21.99 14.56 -33.79
N VAL A 309 -22.62 14.47 -32.62
CA VAL A 309 -22.61 13.26 -31.75
C VAL A 309 -24.02 12.68 -31.69
N ASP A 310 -24.14 11.36 -31.54
CA ASP A 310 -25.42 10.68 -31.28
C ASP A 310 -25.55 10.19 -29.83
N GLY A 311 -26.71 9.62 -29.50
CA GLY A 311 -27.01 9.11 -28.16
C GLY A 311 -26.20 7.87 -27.74
N GLU A 312 -25.40 7.31 -28.63
CA GLU A 312 -24.44 6.24 -28.31
C GLU A 312 -23.02 6.79 -28.14
N GLY A 313 -22.81 8.11 -28.16
CA GLY A 313 -21.49 8.73 -28.11
C GLY A 313 -20.68 8.60 -29.40
N VAL A 314 -21.32 8.31 -30.53
CA VAL A 314 -20.62 8.25 -31.83
C VAL A 314 -20.51 9.66 -32.40
N ILE A 315 -19.30 10.21 -32.37
CA ILE A 315 -18.97 11.45 -33.06
C ILE A 315 -18.78 11.15 -34.55
N THR A 316 -19.53 11.83 -35.39
CA THR A 316 -19.42 11.82 -36.85
C THR A 316 -18.90 13.17 -37.32
N PHE A 317 -17.95 13.16 -38.26
CA PHE A 317 -17.40 14.38 -38.85
C PHE A 317 -17.31 14.27 -40.38
N ALA A 318 -17.94 15.21 -41.08
CA ALA A 318 -17.94 15.30 -42.54
C ALA A 318 -17.53 16.73 -42.99
N PRO A 319 -16.22 17.06 -43.01
CA PRO A 319 -15.75 18.37 -43.48
C PRO A 319 -16.15 18.62 -44.96
N PRO A 320 -16.54 19.86 -45.31
CA PRO A 320 -16.78 20.24 -46.71
C PRO A 320 -15.61 19.89 -47.63
N ALA A 321 -15.90 19.54 -48.89
CA ALA A 321 -14.89 19.18 -49.88
C ALA A 321 -13.97 20.37 -50.28
N ASP A 322 -14.28 21.59 -49.86
CA ASP A 322 -13.48 22.81 -50.01
C ASP A 322 -13.00 23.39 -48.66
N ALA A 323 -13.10 22.61 -47.57
CA ALA A 323 -12.62 23.01 -46.25
C ALA A 323 -11.12 23.38 -46.30
N PRO A 324 -10.71 24.50 -45.67
CA PRO A 324 -9.30 24.80 -45.46
C PRO A 324 -8.68 23.79 -44.48
N GLN A 325 -7.35 23.78 -44.39
CA GLN A 325 -6.68 23.11 -43.28
C GLN A 325 -7.05 23.83 -41.98
N VAL A 326 -7.62 23.07 -41.03
CA VAL A 326 -7.97 23.53 -39.69
C VAL A 326 -7.62 22.42 -38.71
N ASP A 327 -6.89 22.77 -37.67
CA ASP A 327 -6.70 21.98 -36.47
C ASP A 327 -7.69 22.51 -35.42
N SER A 328 -8.62 21.66 -34.97
CA SER A 328 -9.74 22.02 -34.10
C SER A 328 -9.70 21.24 -32.80
N ALA A 329 -10.03 21.91 -31.69
CA ALA A 329 -10.25 21.28 -30.40
C ALA A 329 -11.60 21.74 -29.83
N PHE A 330 -12.47 20.79 -29.50
CA PHE A 330 -13.78 21.02 -28.88
C PHE A 330 -14.03 19.93 -27.81
N GLY A 331 -14.96 20.16 -26.90
CA GLY A 331 -15.31 19.17 -25.88
C GLY A 331 -16.37 18.20 -26.40
N VAL A 332 -16.24 16.92 -26.05
CA VAL A 332 -17.42 16.08 -25.82
C VAL A 332 -17.67 16.05 -24.32
N LYS A 333 -18.89 16.43 -23.94
CA LYS A 333 -19.37 16.37 -22.56
C LYS A 333 -20.17 15.08 -22.40
N VAL A 334 -19.94 14.37 -21.30
CA VAL A 334 -20.74 13.23 -20.88
C VAL A 334 -21.39 13.57 -19.54
N VAL A 335 -22.69 13.33 -19.44
CA VAL A 335 -23.55 13.77 -18.31
C VAL A 335 -24.42 12.59 -17.89
N GLU A 336 -24.55 12.27 -16.60
CA GLU A 336 -25.56 11.28 -16.21
C GLU A 336 -26.98 11.80 -16.47
N GLN A 337 -27.86 10.91 -16.89
CA GLN A 337 -29.30 11.09 -16.84
C GLN A 337 -29.82 10.37 -15.59
N ARG A 338 -30.04 11.13 -14.51
CA ARG A 338 -30.66 10.56 -13.30
C ARG A 338 -32.08 10.10 -13.61
N ALA A 339 -32.55 9.10 -12.87
CA ALA A 339 -33.88 8.49 -13.08
C ALA A 339 -35.07 9.46 -12.93
N ASP A 340 -34.88 10.64 -12.32
CA ASP A 340 -35.89 11.69 -12.22
C ASP A 340 -35.94 12.64 -13.45
N GLY A 341 -35.03 12.46 -14.41
CA GLY A 341 -34.89 13.30 -15.60
C GLY A 341 -34.06 14.57 -15.40
N THR A 342 -33.34 14.70 -14.27
CA THR A 342 -32.33 15.75 -14.08
C THR A 342 -30.97 15.34 -14.64
N ALA A 343 -30.16 16.34 -14.97
CA ALA A 343 -28.75 16.13 -15.28
C ALA A 343 -27.97 15.82 -13.99
N GLY A 344 -27.14 14.79 -14.07
CA GLY A 344 -26.20 14.36 -13.06
C GLY A 344 -25.01 15.29 -12.86
N ALA A 345 -23.94 14.73 -12.31
CA ALA A 345 -22.60 15.19 -12.57
C ALA A 345 -22.24 15.08 -14.07
N SER A 346 -21.00 15.45 -14.42
CA SER A 346 -20.56 15.41 -15.80
C SER A 346 -19.06 15.59 -15.96
N SER A 347 -18.49 14.87 -16.93
CA SER A 347 -17.11 15.02 -17.39
C SER A 347 -17.07 15.64 -18.78
N VAL A 348 -15.93 16.26 -19.13
CA VAL A 348 -15.64 16.71 -20.49
C VAL A 348 -14.32 16.08 -20.95
N ALA A 349 -14.28 15.55 -22.17
CA ALA A 349 -13.07 15.05 -22.82
C ALA A 349 -12.77 15.88 -24.09
N PRO A 350 -11.48 16.16 -24.39
CA PRO A 350 -11.09 16.92 -25.57
C PRO A 350 -11.17 16.05 -26.84
N VAL A 351 -11.85 16.55 -27.87
CA VAL A 351 -11.84 15.98 -29.21
C VAL A 351 -10.91 16.83 -30.08
N ARG A 352 -9.85 16.24 -30.62
CA ARG A 352 -8.86 16.92 -31.48
C ARG A 352 -8.98 16.43 -32.92
N LEU A 353 -9.38 17.30 -33.84
CA LEU A 353 -9.60 16.97 -35.26
C LEU A 353 -8.77 17.87 -36.19
N SER A 354 -8.06 17.27 -37.14
CA SER A 354 -7.28 17.97 -38.16
C SER A 354 -7.80 17.67 -39.57
N VAL A 355 -8.08 18.72 -40.36
CA VAL A 355 -8.47 18.59 -41.78
C VAL A 355 -7.25 18.81 -42.68
N MET A 356 -6.95 17.84 -43.55
CA MET A 356 -5.82 17.95 -44.48
C MET A 356 -6.05 18.99 -45.60
N SER A 357 -4.97 19.67 -46.01
CA SER A 357 -4.98 20.55 -47.19
C SER A 357 -5.01 19.75 -48.50
N LYS A 358 -5.85 20.18 -49.46
CA LYS A 358 -5.85 19.64 -50.85
C LYS A 358 -4.56 19.88 -51.64
N ASN A 359 -3.63 20.68 -51.13
CA ASN A 359 -2.36 21.03 -51.78
C ASN A 359 -1.14 20.75 -50.87
N ALA A 360 -0.93 19.48 -50.51
CA ALA A 360 0.38 19.04 -50.03
C ALA A 360 1.32 18.72 -51.23
N PRO A 361 2.43 19.44 -51.46
CA PRO A 361 3.41 19.07 -52.46
C PRO A 361 4.07 17.75 -52.04
N GLY A 362 3.97 16.72 -52.88
CA GLY A 362 4.11 15.33 -52.45
C GLY A 362 5.45 14.95 -51.83
N ARG A 363 5.44 14.62 -50.52
CA ARG A 363 6.32 13.58 -49.99
C ARG A 363 5.84 12.25 -50.58
N LYS A 364 6.75 11.49 -51.19
CA LYS A 364 6.42 10.26 -51.92
C LYS A 364 5.86 9.20 -50.93
N PRO A 365 4.62 8.68 -51.12
CA PRO A 365 4.14 7.59 -50.30
C PRO A 365 4.94 6.31 -50.58
N ALA A 366 5.08 5.45 -49.57
CA ALA A 366 5.40 4.05 -49.79
C ALA A 366 4.21 3.37 -50.49
N SER A 367 4.47 2.46 -51.42
CA SER A 367 3.41 1.86 -52.24
C SER A 367 2.76 0.68 -51.52
N ALA A 368 1.61 0.93 -50.90
CA ALA A 368 0.63 -0.12 -50.63
C ALA A 368 -0.36 -0.16 -51.82
N GLU A 369 -0.48 -1.31 -52.49
CA GLU A 369 -1.60 -1.55 -53.41
C GLU A 369 -2.84 -1.96 -52.59
N PRO A 370 -4.06 -1.62 -53.04
CA PRO A 370 -5.26 -1.88 -52.25
C PRO A 370 -5.66 -3.36 -52.32
N GLU A 371 -5.77 -4.03 -51.16
CA GLU A 371 -6.47 -5.31 -51.10
C GLU A 371 -7.99 -5.13 -51.34
N PRO A 372 -8.64 -6.05 -52.06
CA PRO A 372 -10.07 -5.97 -52.35
C PRO A 372 -10.89 -6.40 -51.14
N ALA A 373 -11.97 -5.68 -50.84
CA ALA A 373 -12.90 -6.04 -49.77
C ALA A 373 -13.53 -7.43 -50.00
N VAL A 374 -13.25 -8.38 -49.12
CA VAL A 374 -13.92 -9.68 -49.05
C VAL A 374 -15.12 -9.53 -48.11
N ALA A 375 -16.33 -9.82 -48.62
CA ALA A 375 -17.54 -9.79 -47.82
C ALA A 375 -17.62 -10.99 -46.87
N MET A 376 -18.04 -10.74 -45.63
CA MET A 376 -18.47 -11.80 -44.70
C MET A 376 -19.57 -12.65 -45.35
N ALA A 377 -19.35 -13.95 -45.46
CA ALA A 377 -20.32 -14.92 -45.97
C ALA A 377 -20.58 -16.00 -44.90
N GLU A 378 -21.85 -16.34 -44.69
CA GLU A 378 -22.27 -17.31 -43.67
C GLU A 378 -21.69 -18.71 -43.95
N PRO A 379 -21.15 -19.42 -42.94
CA PRO A 379 -20.65 -20.78 -43.11
C PRO A 379 -21.80 -21.78 -43.22
N ALA A 380 -22.06 -22.27 -44.43
CA ALA A 380 -22.97 -23.40 -44.66
C ALA A 380 -22.37 -24.72 -44.14
N ALA A 381 -23.18 -25.56 -43.52
CA ALA A 381 -22.74 -26.81 -42.91
C ALA A 381 -22.25 -27.86 -43.95
N PRO A 382 -21.11 -28.56 -43.70
CA PRO A 382 -20.61 -29.60 -44.60
C PRO A 382 -21.17 -30.99 -44.25
N ASP A 383 -21.92 -31.59 -45.18
CA ASP A 383 -22.19 -33.03 -45.18
C ASP A 383 -20.95 -33.85 -45.61
N THR A 384 -20.81 -35.05 -45.06
CA THR A 384 -19.72 -36.01 -45.38
C THR A 384 -20.08 -36.89 -46.59
N PRO A 385 -19.12 -37.48 -47.36
CA PRO A 385 -18.40 -38.69 -46.90
C PRO A 385 -16.95 -38.90 -47.41
N VAL A 386 -16.29 -39.92 -46.84
CA VAL A 386 -14.91 -40.40 -47.04
C VAL A 386 -14.76 -41.32 -48.27
N PRO A 387 -13.56 -41.43 -48.90
CA PRO A 387 -12.92 -42.75 -49.01
C PRO A 387 -11.38 -42.78 -48.82
N ALA A 388 -10.88 -43.91 -48.32
CA ALA A 388 -9.59 -44.18 -47.68
C ALA A 388 -8.35 -44.52 -48.55
N ALA A 389 -7.20 -44.63 -47.86
CA ALA A 389 -5.98 -45.44 -48.17
C ALA A 389 -5.01 -44.90 -49.27
N ASP A 390 -3.68 -45.08 -49.23
CA ASP A 390 -2.77 -46.05 -48.55
C ASP A 390 -1.42 -45.43 -48.07
N GLU A 391 -0.59 -46.21 -47.35
CA GLU A 391 0.79 -45.92 -46.84
C GLU A 391 1.66 -47.21 -46.95
N PRO A 392 2.97 -47.32 -46.55
CA PRO A 392 4.10 -46.37 -46.39
C PRO A 392 5.42 -46.87 -47.09
N ALA A 393 6.60 -46.23 -46.89
CA ALA A 393 7.93 -46.91 -46.70
C ALA A 393 9.20 -46.02 -46.52
N MET A 394 9.78 -46.02 -45.29
CA MET A 394 11.19 -46.31 -44.90
C MET A 394 12.46 -45.75 -45.62
N ALA A 395 13.30 -44.99 -44.88
CA ALA A 395 14.77 -45.12 -44.65
C ALA A 395 15.25 -43.95 -43.72
N GLU A 396 15.94 -44.09 -42.58
CA GLU A 396 17.28 -44.66 -42.24
C GLU A 396 18.47 -43.97 -42.96
N SER A 397 19.61 -43.61 -42.34
CA SER A 397 20.16 -43.62 -40.95
C SER A 397 21.33 -42.56 -40.90
N ALA A 398 21.88 -41.92 -39.84
CA ALA A 398 22.15 -42.10 -38.39
C ALA A 398 23.69 -42.17 -38.08
N VAL A 399 24.10 -41.71 -36.87
CA VAL A 399 25.42 -41.85 -36.18
C VAL A 399 26.52 -40.78 -36.44
N ALA A 400 27.29 -40.46 -35.38
CA ALA A 400 28.38 -39.45 -35.25
C ALA A 400 29.80 -40.04 -35.60
N ASP A 401 30.98 -39.43 -35.39
CA ASP A 401 31.53 -38.77 -34.18
C ASP A 401 32.93 -38.09 -34.42
N ALA A 402 33.39 -37.28 -33.46
CA ALA A 402 34.77 -36.92 -33.05
C ALA A 402 35.86 -36.30 -34.00
N ALA A 403 36.32 -35.09 -33.57
CA ALA A 403 37.72 -34.65 -33.35
C ALA A 403 38.70 -34.16 -34.48
N MET A 404 39.05 -32.86 -34.36
CA MET A 404 40.37 -32.18 -34.54
C MET A 404 41.44 -32.65 -35.57
N THR A 405 41.89 -31.73 -36.45
CA THR A 405 43.29 -31.16 -36.45
C THR A 405 43.46 -29.99 -37.45
N THR A 406 44.65 -29.36 -37.48
CA THR A 406 45.03 -28.03 -38.06
C THR A 406 45.95 -28.15 -39.30
N PRO A 407 46.55 -27.06 -39.87
CA PRO A 407 45.99 -25.83 -40.47
C PRO A 407 46.59 -25.52 -41.89
N ASP A 408 46.52 -24.24 -42.34
CA ASP A 408 47.64 -23.39 -42.84
C ASP A 408 47.47 -22.62 -44.20
N ALA A 409 48.25 -21.52 -44.32
CA ALA A 409 48.45 -20.42 -45.30
C ALA A 409 48.24 -20.66 -46.84
N ALA A 410 48.28 -19.68 -47.78
CA ALA A 410 48.62 -18.23 -47.89
C ALA A 410 47.99 -17.66 -49.22
N THR A 411 48.22 -16.47 -49.86
CA THR A 411 49.11 -15.28 -49.74
C THR A 411 48.57 -14.10 -50.62
N ALA A 412 49.23 -12.93 -50.63
CA ALA A 412 49.34 -11.92 -51.72
C ALA A 412 48.14 -10.97 -52.02
N ALA A 413 48.28 -9.75 -52.59
CA ALA A 413 49.37 -8.76 -52.80
C ALA A 413 48.75 -7.52 -53.55
N GLU A 414 49.28 -6.29 -53.69
CA GLU A 414 50.47 -5.54 -53.21
C GLU A 414 50.23 -4.01 -53.42
N GLY A 415 51.06 -3.10 -52.86
CA GLY A 415 51.14 -1.71 -53.35
C GLY A 415 51.59 -0.63 -52.34
N THR A 416 52.85 -0.15 -52.44
CA THR A 416 53.47 0.80 -51.49
C THR A 416 54.28 1.90 -52.21
N THR A 417 54.28 3.15 -51.72
CA THR A 417 55.51 4.02 -51.70
C THR A 417 55.38 5.32 -50.86
N VAL A 418 56.19 5.43 -49.81
CA VAL A 418 57.02 6.60 -49.33
C VAL A 418 56.47 8.03 -49.59
N ALA A 419 56.10 8.89 -48.63
CA ALA A 419 56.51 9.22 -47.24
C ALA A 419 57.64 10.27 -47.07
N MET A 420 57.34 11.38 -46.38
CA MET A 420 58.30 12.27 -45.67
C MET A 420 57.63 13.00 -44.48
N THR A 421 57.97 12.56 -43.26
CA THR A 421 58.46 13.36 -42.12
C THR A 421 57.83 14.73 -41.78
N ASP A 422 57.11 14.83 -40.65
CA ASP A 422 57.72 15.22 -39.35
C ASP A 422 56.71 15.18 -38.17
N ASP A 423 56.86 14.15 -37.33
CA ASP A 423 56.60 13.96 -35.87
C ASP A 423 55.42 14.60 -35.08
N PRO A 424 54.99 13.96 -33.95
CA PRO A 424 53.54 13.83 -33.68
C PRO A 424 53.08 14.17 -32.24
N ALA A 425 51.77 14.09 -32.04
CA ALA A 425 51.15 13.71 -30.77
C ALA A 425 50.09 12.60 -31.05
N PRO A 426 50.20 11.40 -30.46
CA PRO A 426 49.34 10.27 -30.79
C PRO A 426 48.02 10.27 -30.00
N ALA A 427 47.03 9.55 -30.53
CA ALA A 427 45.75 9.26 -29.89
C ALA A 427 45.52 7.74 -29.76
N GLU A 428 44.56 7.39 -28.92
CA GLU A 428 43.73 6.17 -28.93
C GLU A 428 44.34 4.77 -28.66
N SER A 429 43.86 4.23 -27.54
CA SER A 429 43.24 2.89 -27.38
C SER A 429 44.10 1.68 -26.95
N MET A 430 43.54 0.96 -25.96
CA MET A 430 43.94 -0.35 -25.40
C MET A 430 45.32 -0.37 -24.71
N PRO A 431 45.40 -0.88 -23.46
CA PRO A 431 45.43 -2.34 -23.28
C PRO A 431 44.77 -2.90 -22.00
N GLU A 432 44.58 -4.21 -22.02
CA GLU A 432 44.58 -5.13 -20.86
C GLU A 432 45.75 -6.12 -21.03
N PRO A 433 46.13 -6.95 -20.02
CA PRO A 433 46.00 -6.81 -18.56
C PRO A 433 47.37 -7.05 -17.85
N MET A 434 47.41 -7.04 -16.49
CA MET A 434 48.41 -7.61 -15.54
C MET A 434 48.65 -6.68 -14.32
N PRO A 435 49.23 -7.15 -13.18
CA PRO A 435 49.19 -8.48 -12.55
C PRO A 435 48.82 -8.39 -11.04
N ALA A 436 48.90 -9.52 -10.30
CA ALA A 436 48.68 -9.55 -8.84
C ALA A 436 49.87 -8.99 -8.01
N PRO A 437 49.61 -8.40 -6.83
CA PRO A 437 50.63 -8.03 -5.84
C PRO A 437 50.88 -9.13 -4.78
N THR A 438 52.05 -9.09 -4.14
CA THR A 438 52.48 -10.01 -3.07
C THR A 438 53.08 -9.24 -1.88
N GLU A 439 53.28 -9.97 -0.77
CA GLU A 439 54.03 -9.63 0.46
C GLU A 439 53.27 -8.86 1.57
N GLU A 440 53.30 -9.47 2.77
CA GLU A 440 52.82 -8.94 4.05
C GLU A 440 53.92 -8.14 4.78
N PRO A 441 53.55 -7.34 5.81
CA PRO A 441 54.37 -7.14 7.00
C PRO A 441 53.73 -7.74 8.27
N ALA A 442 54.53 -8.45 9.06
CA ALA A 442 54.14 -9.15 10.28
C ALA A 442 53.88 -8.21 11.51
N PRO A 443 53.26 -8.70 12.61
CA PRO A 443 52.50 -7.84 13.54
C PRO A 443 53.29 -7.27 14.73
N ALA A 444 52.64 -6.35 15.47
CA ALA A 444 53.14 -5.80 16.73
C ALA A 444 52.02 -5.68 17.81
N GLU A 445 52.06 -6.62 18.75
CA GLU A 445 51.61 -6.60 20.17
C GLU A 445 50.23 -6.06 20.60
N SER A 446 49.59 -6.82 21.50
CA SER A 446 48.28 -6.57 22.08
C SER A 446 48.29 -5.65 23.30
N SER A 447 47.18 -4.96 23.54
CA SER A 447 46.78 -4.51 24.89
C SER A 447 45.27 -4.65 25.07
N GLU A 448 44.84 -4.98 26.29
CA GLU A 448 43.46 -5.40 26.60
C GLU A 448 42.51 -4.20 26.73
N GLY A 449 41.29 -4.32 26.19
CA GLY A 449 40.30 -3.23 26.21
C GLY A 449 39.00 -3.57 25.49
N GLY A 450 38.28 -4.60 25.94
CA GLY A 450 37.02 -5.02 25.31
C GLY A 450 35.79 -4.17 25.71
N VAL A 451 34.67 -4.42 25.01
CA VAL A 451 33.32 -3.85 25.23
C VAL A 451 33.14 -2.38 24.78
N SER A 452 33.12 -2.13 23.47
CA SER A 452 32.47 -0.95 22.85
C SER A 452 32.30 -1.08 21.31
N ALA A 453 31.76 -2.20 20.79
CA ALA A 453 31.73 -2.45 19.34
C ALA A 453 30.56 -3.33 18.82
N SER A 454 29.30 -3.03 19.20
CA SER A 454 28.10 -3.65 18.58
C SER A 454 26.84 -2.77 18.61
N VAL A 455 26.97 -1.44 18.69
CA VAL A 455 25.82 -0.50 18.72
C VAL A 455 25.62 0.23 17.38
N THR A 456 26.67 0.37 16.58
CA THR A 456 26.74 1.26 15.40
C THR A 456 26.07 0.72 14.12
N ALA A 457 25.79 -0.58 14.01
CA ALA A 457 25.61 -1.24 12.71
C ALA A 457 24.18 -1.28 12.12
N MET A 458 23.15 -0.79 12.82
CA MET A 458 21.75 -0.84 12.35
C MET A 458 20.93 0.44 12.60
N LEU A 459 21.58 1.55 12.96
CA LEU A 459 21.00 2.90 12.93
C LEU A 459 21.96 3.79 12.15
N GLY A 460 21.42 4.68 11.30
CA GLY A 460 22.16 5.35 10.23
C GLY A 460 23.34 6.22 10.68
N ASN A 461 24.52 5.59 10.76
CA ASN A 461 25.89 6.11 10.87
C ASN A 461 26.22 7.04 12.06
N GLU A 462 27.35 6.76 12.72
CA GLU A 462 27.98 7.71 13.63
C GLU A 462 28.60 8.87 12.84
N ALA A 463 28.01 10.07 12.97
CA ALA A 463 28.72 11.29 12.62
C ALA A 463 29.96 11.41 13.54
N ALA A 464 31.15 11.11 13.00
CA ALA A 464 32.40 11.09 13.76
C ALA A 464 32.68 12.47 14.39
N VAL A 465 32.42 12.58 15.70
CA VAL A 465 32.34 13.85 16.43
C VAL A 465 33.64 14.66 16.28
N PRO A 466 33.60 15.87 15.68
CA PRO A 466 34.80 16.68 15.49
C PRO A 466 35.35 17.22 16.82
N LEU A 467 36.37 16.55 17.35
CA LEU A 467 37.04 16.88 18.61
C LEU A 467 37.89 18.16 18.52
N ASN A 468 37.26 19.32 18.66
CA ASN A 468 37.77 20.36 19.58
C ASN A 468 36.74 21.44 19.95
N GLU A 469 35.96 21.94 18.97
CA GLU A 469 35.05 23.07 19.17
C GLU A 469 33.58 22.67 18.93
N ASN A 470 33.25 22.07 17.78
CA ASN A 470 31.87 21.64 17.47
C ASN A 470 31.31 20.65 18.50
N ALA A 471 32.13 19.75 19.06
CA ALA A 471 31.72 18.82 20.10
C ALA A 471 31.18 19.51 21.37
N ALA A 472 31.80 20.62 21.80
CA ALA A 472 31.34 21.37 22.97
C ALA A 472 30.04 22.13 22.67
N ALA A 473 29.93 22.71 21.46
CA ALA A 473 28.71 23.39 21.02
C ALA A 473 27.53 22.42 20.82
N TYR A 474 27.79 21.18 20.41
CA TYR A 474 26.81 20.09 20.32
C TYR A 474 26.30 19.70 21.72
N GLU A 475 27.21 19.54 22.68
CA GLU A 475 26.86 19.22 24.06
C GLU A 475 25.99 20.32 24.71
N GLU A 476 26.43 21.58 24.61
CA GLU A 476 25.78 22.72 25.28
C GLU A 476 24.44 23.12 24.65
N ASN A 477 24.34 23.12 23.31
CA ASN A 477 23.19 23.70 22.60
C ASN A 477 22.15 22.67 22.13
N PHE A 478 22.43 21.36 22.20
CA PHE A 478 21.51 20.32 21.73
C PHE A 478 21.36 19.16 22.73
N VAL A 479 22.45 18.51 23.13
CA VAL A 479 22.38 17.36 24.06
C VAL A 479 21.85 17.78 25.44
N ALA A 480 22.42 18.82 26.05
CA ALA A 480 21.98 19.28 27.36
C ALA A 480 20.51 19.78 27.35
N PRO A 481 20.03 20.55 26.35
CA PRO A 481 18.61 20.84 26.18
C PRO A 481 17.71 19.60 26.01
N LEU A 482 18.09 18.62 25.18
CA LEU A 482 17.31 17.37 25.02
C LEU A 482 17.17 16.61 26.34
N VAL A 483 18.27 16.42 27.07
CA VAL A 483 18.29 15.73 28.36
C VAL A 483 17.47 16.51 29.41
N ALA A 484 17.61 17.84 29.46
CA ALA A 484 16.83 18.69 30.36
C ALA A 484 15.32 18.68 30.06
N MET A 485 14.93 18.61 28.78
CA MET A 485 13.52 18.45 28.38
C MET A 485 12.97 17.06 28.71
N TYR A 486 13.79 16.01 28.68
CA TYR A 486 13.37 14.69 29.16
C TYR A 486 13.17 14.67 30.67
N GLY A 487 14.05 15.33 31.43
CA GLY A 487 13.85 15.59 32.85
C GLY A 487 15.04 16.24 33.53
N GLY A 488 14.86 17.46 34.04
CA GLY A 488 15.77 18.04 35.03
C GLY A 488 15.70 17.31 36.39
N PRO A 489 16.69 17.51 37.28
CA PRO A 489 16.99 16.63 38.42
C PRO A 489 15.96 16.54 39.57
N ASP A 490 14.75 17.07 39.43
CA ASP A 490 13.72 17.13 40.49
C ASP A 490 12.25 16.83 40.01
N GLU A 491 12.00 16.65 38.70
CA GLU A 491 10.62 16.66 38.15
C GLU A 491 9.99 15.26 37.98
N ARG A 492 8.70 15.14 38.35
CA ARG A 492 7.86 13.95 38.11
C ARG A 492 7.16 13.94 36.75
N ARG A 493 7.61 14.77 35.82
CA ARG A 493 7.05 14.92 34.47
C ARG A 493 8.21 14.94 33.49
N ARG A 494 7.99 14.41 32.30
CA ARG A 494 8.98 14.37 31.22
C ARG A 494 8.47 15.24 30.05
N PRO A 495 8.73 16.57 30.04
CA PRO A 495 8.21 17.49 29.03
C PRO A 495 8.38 17.02 27.58
N LEU A 496 9.56 16.51 27.24
CA LEU A 496 9.90 15.98 25.91
C LEU A 496 8.86 14.99 25.37
N LEU A 497 8.30 14.13 26.23
CA LEU A 497 7.33 13.12 25.84
C LEU A 497 5.89 13.65 25.71
N SER A 498 5.69 14.97 25.75
CA SER A 498 4.38 15.60 25.61
C SER A 498 4.18 16.15 24.20
N PRO A 499 3.05 15.86 23.52
CA PRO A 499 2.71 16.46 22.22
C PRO A 499 2.77 18.00 22.15
N LYS A 500 2.77 18.67 23.30
CA LYS A 500 2.91 20.13 23.41
C LYS A 500 4.32 20.64 23.13
N GLU A 501 5.34 19.82 23.39
CA GLU A 501 6.74 20.18 23.16
C GLU A 501 7.20 19.82 21.74
N TYR A 502 6.32 19.33 20.86
CA TYR A 502 6.66 19.04 19.46
C TYR A 502 7.29 20.25 18.77
N GLY A 503 6.72 21.45 18.92
CA GLY A 503 7.31 22.69 18.37
C GLY A 503 8.69 22.99 18.95
N THR A 504 8.86 22.83 20.26
CA THR A 504 10.15 22.99 20.96
C THR A 504 11.21 22.02 20.42
N LEU A 505 10.84 20.75 20.23
CA LEU A 505 11.73 19.70 19.73
C LEU A 505 12.06 19.88 18.25
N ARG A 506 11.06 20.22 17.42
CA ARG A 506 11.20 20.46 15.98
C ARG A 506 12.11 21.65 15.68
N ALA A 507 11.97 22.74 16.45
CA ALA A 507 12.87 23.89 16.39
C ALA A 507 14.30 23.53 16.85
N LEU A 508 14.44 22.73 17.90
CA LEU A 508 15.76 22.31 18.42
C LEU A 508 16.53 21.44 17.42
N PHE A 509 15.89 20.46 16.79
CA PHE A 509 16.52 19.67 15.72
C PHE A 509 16.86 20.51 14.48
N ALA A 510 16.00 21.46 14.10
CA ALA A 510 16.29 22.37 12.98
C ALA A 510 17.48 23.31 13.27
N GLU A 511 17.64 23.75 14.52
CA GLU A 511 18.80 24.56 14.93
C GLU A 511 20.09 23.73 14.98
N GLU A 512 20.04 22.47 15.43
CA GLU A 512 21.18 21.55 15.34
C GLU A 512 21.56 21.29 13.87
N PHE A 513 20.60 20.92 13.02
CA PHE A 513 20.85 20.68 11.60
C PHE A 513 21.49 21.92 10.92
N ALA A 514 20.98 23.11 11.21
CA ALA A 514 21.54 24.36 10.68
C ALA A 514 22.99 24.62 11.11
N ARG A 515 23.42 24.13 12.29
CA ARG A 515 24.79 24.24 12.80
C ARG A 515 25.68 23.08 12.32
N ALA A 516 25.19 21.85 12.32
CA ALA A 516 25.91 20.66 11.89
C ALA A 516 26.26 20.72 10.39
N HIS A 517 25.38 21.31 9.58
CA HIS A 517 25.51 21.40 8.13
C HIS A 517 25.77 22.83 7.60
N GLU A 518 26.28 23.77 8.41
CA GLU A 518 26.45 25.17 7.99
C GLU A 518 27.23 25.29 6.67
N ASP A 519 28.34 24.57 6.50
CA ASP A 519 29.14 24.59 5.28
C ASP A 519 28.37 24.05 4.06
N GLN A 520 27.56 23.00 4.21
CA GLN A 520 26.74 22.42 3.12
C GLN A 520 25.58 23.35 2.75
N ILE A 521 24.92 23.94 3.75
CA ILE A 521 23.83 24.92 3.55
C ILE A 521 24.37 26.16 2.84
N ARG A 522 25.55 26.67 3.26
CA ARG A 522 26.24 27.78 2.58
C ARG A 522 26.69 27.41 1.17
N ALA A 523 27.14 26.18 0.93
CA ALA A 523 27.50 25.72 -0.41
C ALA A 523 26.30 25.69 -1.36
N GLY A 524 25.17 25.10 -0.95
CA GLY A 524 23.97 24.99 -1.78
C GLY A 524 23.24 26.33 -2.01
N PHE A 525 23.13 27.15 -0.97
CA PHE A 525 22.58 28.51 -1.09
C PHE A 525 23.56 29.51 -1.72
N GLY A 526 24.84 29.17 -1.86
CA GLY A 526 25.85 29.96 -2.58
C GLY A 526 25.92 31.43 -2.15
N GLU A 527 26.00 32.35 -3.11
CA GLU A 527 26.05 33.80 -2.87
C GLU A 527 24.82 34.35 -2.11
N LYS A 528 23.72 33.60 -2.04
CA LYS A 528 22.48 33.95 -1.34
C LYS A 528 22.30 33.32 0.04
N ALA A 529 23.31 32.62 0.58
CA ALA A 529 23.20 31.94 1.87
C ALA A 529 22.65 32.82 2.99
N ASP A 530 23.17 34.04 3.15
CA ASP A 530 22.70 34.96 4.20
C ASP A 530 21.31 35.57 3.91
N GLU A 531 20.91 35.68 2.63
CA GLU A 531 19.58 36.15 2.19
C GLU A 531 18.50 35.09 2.50
N ILE A 532 18.74 33.85 2.08
CA ILE A 532 17.80 32.73 2.27
C ILE A 532 17.72 32.32 3.74
N MET A 533 18.84 32.31 4.48
CA MET A 533 18.81 32.05 5.92
C MET A 533 18.08 33.15 6.72
N ALA A 534 18.11 34.41 6.28
CA ALA A 534 17.28 35.46 6.86
C ALA A 534 15.78 35.22 6.55
N TRP A 535 15.43 34.90 5.30
CA TRP A 535 14.07 34.59 4.88
C TRP A 535 13.46 33.39 5.61
N LEU A 536 14.23 32.30 5.77
CA LEU A 536 13.87 31.11 6.53
C LEU A 536 13.72 31.40 8.04
N LYS A 537 14.54 32.30 8.59
CA LYS A 537 14.45 32.70 10.00
C LYS A 537 13.16 33.47 10.33
N GLU A 538 12.59 34.18 9.36
CA GLU A 538 11.27 34.81 9.49
C GLU A 538 10.11 33.81 9.30
N ARG A 539 10.39 32.60 8.79
CA ARG A 539 9.43 31.55 8.44
C ARG A 539 9.77 30.21 9.12
N PRO A 540 9.61 30.12 10.45
CA PRO A 540 9.99 28.93 11.22
C PRO A 540 9.33 27.64 10.71
N GLU A 541 8.06 27.66 10.32
CA GLU A 541 7.38 26.48 9.77
C GLU A 541 8.06 25.92 8.50
N VAL A 542 8.52 26.80 7.59
CA VAL A 542 9.22 26.38 6.36
C VAL A 542 10.62 25.88 6.69
N ARG A 543 11.38 26.63 7.50
CA ARG A 543 12.73 26.26 7.95
C ARG A 543 12.74 24.92 8.69
N GLU A 544 11.84 24.76 9.63
CA GLU A 544 11.76 23.58 10.49
C GLU A 544 11.18 22.37 9.76
N THR A 545 10.34 22.57 8.73
CA THR A 545 9.92 21.46 7.85
C THR A 545 11.08 21.02 6.96
N LEU A 546 11.75 21.96 6.28
CA LEU A 546 12.89 21.68 5.39
C LEU A 546 14.02 20.96 6.13
N PHE A 547 14.50 21.52 7.24
CA PHE A 547 15.68 21.00 7.95
C PHE A 547 15.43 19.68 8.69
N ASN A 548 14.18 19.36 9.06
CA ASN A 548 13.87 18.06 9.67
C ASN A 548 13.55 16.96 8.64
N ALA A 549 13.26 17.31 7.39
CA ALA A 549 12.92 16.33 6.35
C ALA A 549 14.12 15.47 5.92
N PHE A 550 15.32 16.06 5.83
CA PHE A 550 16.55 15.36 5.43
C PHE A 550 16.82 14.10 6.29
N LYS A 551 17.20 13.02 5.61
CA LYS A 551 17.66 11.73 6.15
C LYS A 551 19.18 11.60 5.97
N PRO A 552 19.85 10.64 6.65
CA PRO A 552 21.30 10.39 6.47
C PRO A 552 21.73 9.94 5.06
N SER A 553 20.77 9.63 4.18
CA SER A 553 20.96 9.29 2.76
C SER A 553 21.15 10.50 1.84
N ASP A 554 20.80 11.70 2.30
CA ASP A 554 20.46 12.82 1.42
C ASP A 554 21.64 13.81 1.32
N ASP A 555 21.93 14.35 0.12
CA ASP A 555 22.95 15.39 -0.04
C ASP A 555 22.36 16.76 0.33
N VAL A 556 22.63 17.19 1.57
CA VAL A 556 22.23 18.50 2.09
C VAL A 556 22.70 19.66 1.20
N ALA A 557 23.88 19.61 0.57
CA ALA A 557 24.33 20.70 -0.30
C ALA A 557 23.56 20.73 -1.64
N ALA A 558 23.24 19.57 -2.21
CA ALA A 558 22.43 19.48 -3.43
C ALA A 558 20.96 19.84 -3.17
N GLY A 559 20.34 19.32 -2.10
CA GLY A 559 18.98 19.67 -1.71
C GLY A 559 18.81 21.16 -1.38
N MET A 560 19.80 21.79 -0.73
CA MET A 560 19.82 23.24 -0.54
C MET A 560 20.05 24.00 -1.85
N THR A 561 20.76 23.41 -2.83
CA THR A 561 20.86 23.98 -4.19
C THR A 561 19.49 23.99 -4.88
N VAL A 562 18.72 22.90 -4.79
CA VAL A 562 17.33 22.84 -5.30
C VAL A 562 16.46 23.88 -4.59
N PHE A 563 16.48 23.94 -3.26
CA PHE A 563 15.69 24.92 -2.52
C PHE A 563 16.05 26.38 -2.88
N ARG A 564 17.34 26.68 -3.12
CA ARG A 564 17.77 27.98 -3.67
C ARG A 564 17.18 28.25 -5.04
N GLN A 565 17.23 27.29 -5.97
CA GLN A 565 16.69 27.49 -7.33
C GLN A 565 15.18 27.79 -7.29
N LEU A 566 14.43 27.10 -6.42
CA LEU A 566 13.02 27.39 -6.16
C LEU A 566 12.82 28.79 -5.55
N TYR A 567 13.69 29.22 -4.65
CA TYR A 567 13.63 30.56 -4.06
C TYR A 567 13.98 31.67 -5.07
N ASP A 568 14.94 31.42 -5.97
CA ASP A 568 15.32 32.34 -7.05
C ASP A 568 14.19 32.54 -8.07
N GLU A 569 13.36 31.50 -8.30
CA GLU A 569 12.19 31.55 -9.19
C GLU A 569 10.95 32.17 -8.52
N PHE A 570 10.58 31.71 -7.31
CA PHE A 570 9.28 32.01 -6.69
C PHE A 570 9.34 32.99 -5.50
N GLY A 571 10.50 33.20 -4.88
CA GLY A 571 10.71 34.10 -3.74
C GLY A 571 9.72 33.86 -2.59
N ASP A 572 9.10 34.95 -2.10
CA ASP A 572 8.05 34.91 -1.06
C ASP A 572 6.85 34.01 -1.41
N GLY A 573 6.65 33.65 -2.69
CA GLY A 573 5.62 32.69 -3.10
C GLY A 573 5.80 31.29 -2.50
N LEU A 574 7.03 30.91 -2.12
CA LEU A 574 7.31 29.61 -1.48
C LEU A 574 6.70 29.45 -0.08
N ASP A 575 6.32 30.53 0.60
CA ASP A 575 5.78 30.47 1.97
C ASP A 575 4.54 29.57 2.05
N LYS A 576 3.65 29.69 1.05
CA LYS A 576 2.44 28.84 0.88
C LYS A 576 2.77 27.39 0.47
N TYR A 577 3.91 27.16 -0.17
CA TYR A 577 4.29 25.88 -0.77
C TYR A 577 5.53 25.25 -0.13
N GLY A 578 5.83 25.61 1.13
CA GLY A 578 7.03 25.13 1.83
C GLY A 578 7.12 23.59 1.92
N GLY A 579 5.97 22.89 1.99
CA GLY A 579 5.92 21.43 1.92
C GLY A 579 6.29 20.86 0.55
N LEU A 580 5.85 21.49 -0.54
CA LEU A 580 6.23 21.11 -1.91
C LEU A 580 7.71 21.41 -2.18
N ALA A 581 8.20 22.56 -1.74
CA ALA A 581 9.62 22.92 -1.85
C ALA A 581 10.52 22.01 -1.01
N THR A 582 10.06 21.54 0.16
CA THR A 582 10.74 20.52 0.96
C THR A 582 10.77 19.19 0.22
N ALA A 583 9.63 18.71 -0.29
CA ALA A 583 9.56 17.45 -1.03
C ALA A 583 10.47 17.45 -2.26
N ALA A 584 10.51 18.56 -3.02
CA ALA A 584 11.45 18.70 -4.14
C ALA A 584 12.92 18.69 -3.68
N ALA A 585 13.25 19.37 -2.58
CA ALA A 585 14.61 19.47 -2.05
C ALA A 585 15.18 18.16 -1.47
N VAL A 586 14.34 17.17 -1.14
CA VAL A 586 14.77 15.84 -0.62
C VAL A 586 14.52 14.68 -1.59
N VAL A 587 14.08 14.97 -2.82
CA VAL A 587 13.94 13.98 -3.91
C VAL A 587 14.90 14.30 -5.05
N TRP A 588 15.27 15.57 -5.21
CA TRP A 588 16.15 16.06 -6.28
C TRP A 588 17.51 16.55 -5.77
N ASP A 589 17.85 16.25 -4.52
CA ASP A 589 19.24 16.30 -4.04
C ASP A 589 20.12 15.28 -4.80
N ASP A 590 19.55 14.13 -5.16
CA ASP A 590 20.19 13.10 -5.97
C ASP A 590 19.27 12.69 -7.15
N PRO A 591 19.46 13.29 -8.35
CA PRO A 591 18.62 13.01 -9.50
C PRO A 591 18.86 11.62 -10.13
N GLU A 592 19.90 10.88 -9.75
CA GLU A 592 20.09 9.49 -10.21
C GLU A 592 19.37 8.48 -9.29
N ARG A 593 19.02 8.89 -8.06
CA ARG A 593 18.48 8.03 -6.99
C ARG A 593 17.01 8.26 -6.65
N GLY A 594 16.57 9.52 -6.61
CA GLY A 594 15.24 9.89 -6.10
C GLY A 594 14.11 9.90 -7.14
N PRO A 595 14.25 10.59 -8.30
CA PRO A 595 13.19 10.67 -9.30
C PRO A 595 12.92 9.32 -9.99
N TYR A 596 11.65 8.99 -10.22
CA TYR A 596 11.26 7.77 -10.95
C TYR A 596 11.67 7.86 -12.42
N ASN A 597 12.77 7.18 -12.75
CA ASN A 597 13.33 7.07 -14.09
C ASN A 597 12.63 5.95 -14.89
N TYR A 598 11.87 6.36 -15.92
CA TYR A 598 11.13 5.46 -16.80
C TYR A 598 11.92 4.98 -18.05
N GLU A 599 13.18 5.39 -18.21
CA GLU A 599 14.04 5.00 -19.34
C GLU A 599 14.21 3.47 -19.42
N PHE A 600 14.21 2.76 -18.29
CA PHE A 600 14.22 1.30 -18.29
C PHE A 600 13.02 0.71 -19.06
N HIS A 601 11.82 1.27 -18.88
CA HIS A 601 10.62 0.82 -19.58
C HIS A 601 10.65 1.17 -21.07
N ALA A 602 11.23 2.33 -21.44
CA ALA A 602 11.49 2.72 -22.82
C ALA A 602 12.50 1.77 -23.51
N LYS A 603 13.64 1.49 -22.87
CA LYS A 603 14.66 0.54 -23.33
C LYS A 603 14.08 -0.86 -23.54
N ARG A 604 13.29 -1.34 -22.57
CA ARG A 604 12.57 -2.63 -22.62
C ARG A 604 11.59 -2.70 -23.80
N ALA A 605 10.92 -1.60 -24.11
CA ALA A 605 10.03 -1.45 -25.26
C ALA A 605 10.73 -1.19 -26.60
N LYS A 606 12.08 -1.09 -26.62
CA LYS A 606 12.89 -0.56 -27.74
C LYS A 606 12.46 0.82 -28.25
N ALA A 607 11.75 1.56 -27.41
CA ALA A 607 11.33 2.90 -27.70
C ALA A 607 12.51 3.88 -27.54
N THR A 608 12.46 4.95 -28.31
CA THR A 608 13.32 6.12 -28.11
C THR A 608 12.78 6.98 -26.95
N LEU A 609 13.65 7.58 -26.14
CA LEU A 609 13.19 8.61 -25.21
C LEU A 609 12.59 9.81 -25.98
N PRO A 610 11.62 10.54 -25.38
CA PRO A 610 11.08 11.75 -25.99
C PRO A 610 12.18 12.81 -26.21
N ALA A 611 12.00 13.64 -27.24
CA ALA A 611 12.93 14.72 -27.59
C ALA A 611 12.67 16.02 -26.80
N SER A 612 11.63 16.05 -25.95
CA SER A 612 11.34 17.14 -25.01
C SER A 612 12.38 17.15 -23.88
N GLU A 613 12.71 18.33 -23.35
CA GLU A 613 13.60 18.45 -22.19
C GLU A 613 12.90 17.85 -20.95
N LEU A 614 13.60 16.94 -20.25
CA LEU A 614 13.11 16.34 -19.01
C LEU A 614 13.10 17.42 -17.91
N PRO A 615 11.99 17.57 -17.15
CA PRO A 615 11.85 18.63 -16.15
C PRO A 615 12.70 18.35 -14.91
N ALA A 616 13.58 19.28 -14.55
CA ALA A 616 14.26 19.26 -13.26
C ALA A 616 13.29 19.66 -12.11
N ALA A 617 13.83 19.72 -10.90
CA ALA A 617 13.07 20.06 -9.68
C ALA A 617 12.27 21.37 -9.79
N VAL A 618 12.82 22.41 -10.45
CA VAL A 618 12.16 23.71 -10.59
C VAL A 618 10.94 23.61 -11.51
N GLU A 619 11.09 22.94 -12.66
CA GLU A 619 10.01 22.72 -13.63
C GLU A 619 8.90 21.87 -13.02
N ASN A 620 9.27 20.86 -12.22
CA ASN A 620 8.35 20.04 -11.45
C ASN A 620 7.49 20.88 -10.46
N VAL A 621 8.11 21.80 -9.71
CA VAL A 621 7.37 22.72 -8.81
C VAL A 621 6.57 23.76 -9.60
N ARG A 622 7.15 24.36 -10.64
CA ARG A 622 6.51 25.38 -11.50
C ARG A 622 5.20 24.87 -12.08
N TYR A 623 5.18 23.62 -12.55
CA TYR A 623 3.99 22.95 -13.06
C TYR A 623 2.80 23.02 -12.08
N PHE A 624 3.01 22.70 -10.80
CA PHE A 624 1.96 22.73 -9.78
C PHE A 624 1.46 24.14 -9.44
N LEU A 625 2.36 25.14 -9.49
CA LEU A 625 2.03 26.54 -9.19
C LEU A 625 1.27 27.21 -10.35
N ASP A 626 1.74 27.02 -11.59
CA ASP A 626 1.07 27.49 -12.82
C ASP A 626 -0.37 26.95 -12.94
N ARG A 627 -0.59 25.72 -12.45
CA ARG A 627 -1.84 24.95 -12.63
C ARG A 627 -2.61 24.77 -11.33
N GLU A 628 -2.36 25.59 -10.31
CA GLU A 628 -2.89 25.40 -8.95
C GLU A 628 -4.42 25.21 -8.89
N ALA A 629 -5.17 25.93 -9.73
CA ALA A 629 -6.62 25.79 -9.86
C ALA A 629 -7.04 24.37 -10.30
N ALA A 630 -6.30 23.74 -11.23
CA ALA A 630 -6.52 22.36 -11.64
C ALA A 630 -6.01 21.36 -10.58
N MET A 631 -4.97 21.73 -9.81
CA MET A 631 -4.47 20.94 -8.69
C MET A 631 -5.37 21.01 -7.44
N GLN A 632 -6.38 21.90 -7.44
CA GLN A 632 -7.38 22.10 -6.38
C GLN A 632 -6.74 22.43 -5.00
N GLY A 633 -5.51 22.95 -5.00
CA GLY A 633 -4.72 23.24 -3.80
C GLY A 633 -4.05 22.02 -3.14
N ARG A 634 -3.97 20.84 -3.78
CA ARG A 634 -3.24 19.67 -3.22
C ARG A 634 -1.78 19.99 -2.88
N ALA A 635 -1.11 20.73 -3.77
CA ALA A 635 0.27 21.23 -3.61
C ALA A 635 0.52 22.10 -2.36
N GLU A 636 -0.53 22.71 -1.79
CA GLU A 636 -0.48 23.50 -0.54
C GLU A 636 -0.79 22.62 0.69
N ARG A 637 -1.79 21.74 0.59
CA ARG A 637 -2.42 21.11 1.77
C ARG A 637 -1.87 19.73 2.12
N LEU A 638 -1.34 18.99 1.14
CA LEU A 638 -0.79 17.66 1.38
C LEU A 638 0.49 17.74 2.25
N PRO A 639 0.73 16.75 3.13
CA PRO A 639 2.03 16.60 3.79
C PRO A 639 3.16 16.45 2.76
N TRP A 640 4.37 16.91 3.08
CA TRP A 640 5.52 16.77 2.17
C TRP A 640 5.85 15.29 1.93
N GLU A 641 5.58 14.45 2.93
CA GLU A 641 5.68 12.99 2.94
C GLU A 641 4.75 12.29 1.92
N LEU A 642 3.77 13.00 1.37
CA LEU A 642 2.96 12.55 0.23
C LEU A 642 3.41 13.22 -1.08
N LEU A 643 3.83 14.48 -1.01
CA LEU A 643 4.33 15.23 -2.17
C LEU A 643 5.62 14.63 -2.75
N VAL A 644 6.44 13.93 -1.95
CA VAL A 644 7.58 13.14 -2.47
C VAL A 644 7.15 12.07 -3.46
N LEU A 645 5.96 11.46 -3.31
CA LEU A 645 5.38 10.49 -4.25
C LEU A 645 4.64 11.17 -5.43
N THR A 646 4.87 12.47 -5.63
CA THR A 646 4.19 13.32 -6.61
C THR A 646 5.17 14.17 -7.45
N VAL A 647 6.32 14.57 -6.87
CA VAL A 647 7.39 15.34 -7.55
C VAL A 647 8.54 14.49 -8.09
N ASP A 648 8.53 13.19 -7.79
CA ASP A 648 9.54 12.20 -8.16
C ASP A 648 9.35 11.67 -9.59
N HIS A 649 9.31 12.55 -10.60
CA HIS A 649 9.26 12.09 -12.00
C HIS A 649 9.76 13.10 -13.02
N GLU A 650 10.37 12.57 -14.08
CA GLU A 650 10.88 13.31 -15.24
C GLU A 650 9.88 13.38 -16.41
N THR A 651 8.57 13.30 -16.16
CA THR A 651 7.58 13.31 -17.27
C THR A 651 7.52 14.69 -17.94
N PRO A 652 7.76 14.82 -19.27
CA PRO A 652 7.77 16.10 -19.98
C PRO A 652 6.50 16.92 -19.78
N ILE A 653 6.65 18.24 -19.66
CA ILE A 653 5.56 19.16 -19.29
C ILE A 653 4.39 19.11 -20.30
N ASP A 654 4.67 18.88 -21.58
CA ASP A 654 3.67 18.68 -22.63
C ASP A 654 2.90 17.36 -22.49
N GLU A 655 3.54 16.29 -22.03
CA GLU A 655 2.86 15.03 -21.68
C GLU A 655 2.01 15.18 -20.41
N ARG A 656 2.46 15.99 -19.43
CA ARG A 656 1.69 16.29 -18.20
C ARG A 656 0.46 17.15 -18.51
N ASP A 657 0.60 18.17 -19.37
CA ASP A 657 -0.51 18.98 -19.88
C ASP A 657 -1.50 18.14 -20.69
N TRP A 658 -1.01 17.21 -21.50
CA TRP A 658 -1.86 16.22 -22.17
C TRP A 658 -2.63 15.38 -21.13
N ALA A 659 -1.96 14.83 -20.11
CA ALA A 659 -2.61 14.03 -19.07
C ALA A 659 -3.66 14.83 -18.27
N LEU A 660 -3.40 16.11 -17.95
CA LEU A 660 -4.43 17.01 -17.41
C LEU A 660 -5.59 17.23 -18.37
N THR A 661 -5.34 17.34 -19.67
CA THR A 661 -6.42 17.53 -20.65
C THR A 661 -7.27 16.26 -20.81
N MET A 662 -6.68 15.06 -20.72
CA MET A 662 -7.41 13.79 -20.87
C MET A 662 -8.11 13.35 -19.57
N TYR A 663 -7.45 13.49 -18.42
CA TYR A 663 -7.88 12.92 -17.14
C TYR A 663 -8.18 13.96 -16.05
N GLY A 664 -8.08 15.27 -16.34
CA GLY A 664 -8.25 16.35 -15.37
C GLY A 664 -9.64 16.48 -14.72
N ASN A 665 -10.63 15.71 -15.17
CA ASN A 665 -11.96 15.62 -14.57
C ASN A 665 -12.15 14.35 -13.72
N VAL A 666 -11.27 13.35 -13.84
CA VAL A 666 -11.43 11.99 -13.29
C VAL A 666 -10.25 11.64 -12.37
N ARG A 667 -10.04 12.44 -11.31
CA ARG A 667 -8.92 12.26 -10.36
C ARG A 667 -9.13 11.11 -9.37
N ASN A 668 -10.35 10.94 -8.88
CA ASN A 668 -10.74 9.76 -8.10
C ASN A 668 -10.72 8.56 -9.06
N GLN A 669 -10.33 7.37 -8.60
CA GLN A 669 -10.32 6.15 -9.44
C GLN A 669 -9.44 6.25 -10.71
N PHE A 670 -8.57 7.27 -10.85
CA PHE A 670 -7.84 7.54 -12.11
C PHE A 670 -6.99 6.33 -12.55
N GLY A 671 -6.54 5.49 -11.62
CA GLY A 671 -5.74 4.29 -11.88
C GLY A 671 -6.37 3.28 -12.83
N LYS A 672 -7.69 3.36 -13.08
CA LYS A 672 -8.37 2.66 -14.19
C LYS A 672 -7.68 2.93 -15.56
N CYS A 673 -6.92 4.03 -15.70
CA CYS A 673 -6.09 4.35 -16.87
C CYS A 673 -5.01 3.30 -17.21
N TYR A 674 -4.57 2.50 -16.24
CA TYR A 674 -3.73 1.32 -16.46
C TYR A 674 -4.34 0.38 -17.52
N SER A 675 -5.66 0.14 -17.46
CA SER A 675 -6.35 -0.82 -18.35
C SER A 675 -6.66 -0.28 -19.74
N GLN A 676 -6.41 1.01 -20.01
CA GLN A 676 -6.63 1.62 -21.33
C GLN A 676 -5.43 1.43 -22.27
N VAL A 677 -4.23 1.28 -21.71
CA VAL A 677 -3.01 0.94 -22.45
C VAL A 677 -3.16 -0.48 -23.00
N PRO A 678 -3.18 -0.71 -24.34
CA PRO A 678 -3.34 -2.03 -24.92
C PRO A 678 -2.28 -3.02 -24.43
N TYR A 679 -2.64 -4.29 -24.26
CA TYR A 679 -1.68 -5.29 -23.80
C TYR A 679 -0.88 -5.89 -24.98
N ASP A 680 0.41 -5.60 -25.05
CA ASP A 680 1.32 -6.16 -26.05
C ASP A 680 1.60 -7.64 -25.74
N THR A 681 0.79 -8.52 -26.34
CA THR A 681 1.01 -9.97 -26.23
C THR A 681 2.18 -10.46 -27.09
N ASN A 682 2.64 -9.68 -28.07
CA ASN A 682 3.75 -10.06 -28.95
C ASN A 682 5.08 -9.90 -28.21
N MET A 683 5.23 -8.84 -27.41
CA MET A 683 6.34 -8.63 -26.48
C MET A 683 6.54 -9.81 -25.54
N ILE A 684 5.46 -10.40 -25.00
CA ILE A 684 5.55 -11.60 -24.15
C ILE A 684 5.87 -12.86 -25.00
N LYS A 685 5.10 -13.14 -26.06
CA LYS A 685 5.27 -14.35 -26.89
C LYS A 685 6.65 -14.45 -27.55
N THR A 686 7.27 -13.31 -27.84
CA THR A 686 8.56 -13.26 -28.52
C THR A 686 9.75 -13.12 -27.58
N ASP A 687 9.57 -13.05 -26.25
CA ASP A 687 10.65 -12.70 -25.30
C ASP A 687 11.33 -11.38 -25.71
N GLU A 688 10.51 -10.34 -25.81
CA GLU A 688 10.88 -8.95 -26.09
C GLU A 688 11.60 -8.75 -27.44
N ARG A 689 11.60 -9.74 -28.34
CA ARG A 689 12.18 -9.64 -29.70
C ARG A 689 11.33 -8.82 -30.66
N GLU A 690 10.02 -8.74 -30.47
CA GLU A 690 9.09 -7.92 -31.25
C GLU A 690 8.17 -7.14 -30.28
N THR A 691 8.01 -5.83 -30.50
CA THR A 691 7.35 -4.89 -29.56
C THR A 691 6.64 -3.78 -30.34
N GLU A 692 5.37 -3.48 -30.03
CA GLU A 692 4.56 -2.47 -30.75
C GLU A 692 5.09 -1.01 -30.62
N LEU A 693 6.05 -0.80 -29.70
CA LEU A 693 6.73 0.47 -29.42
C LEU A 693 8.13 0.61 -30.07
N ASP A 694 8.61 -0.37 -30.84
CA ASP A 694 9.98 -0.39 -31.39
C ASP A 694 10.27 0.85 -32.27
N GLY A 695 11.29 1.63 -31.90
CA GLY A 695 11.71 2.84 -32.60
C GLY A 695 10.75 4.04 -32.49
N LEU A 696 9.67 3.95 -31.71
CA LEU A 696 8.71 5.04 -31.46
C LEU A 696 9.14 5.89 -30.25
N PRO A 697 8.64 7.13 -30.09
CA PRO A 697 8.94 7.95 -28.91
C PRO A 697 8.14 7.49 -27.69
N TYR A 698 8.80 7.29 -26.54
CA TYR A 698 8.20 6.77 -25.31
C TYR A 698 7.43 7.85 -24.53
N THR A 699 6.28 8.25 -25.08
CA THR A 699 5.40 9.28 -24.49
C THR A 699 4.08 8.66 -24.00
N LEU A 700 3.40 9.29 -23.05
CA LEU A 700 2.07 8.87 -22.59
C LEU A 700 1.07 8.70 -23.77
N PRO A 701 0.93 9.63 -24.74
CA PRO A 701 0.16 9.40 -25.95
C PRO A 701 0.54 8.13 -26.73
N THR A 702 1.84 7.87 -26.91
CA THR A 702 2.31 6.70 -27.69
C THR A 702 2.05 5.39 -26.95
N ILE A 703 2.25 5.35 -25.63
CA ILE A 703 1.98 4.17 -24.80
C ILE A 703 0.49 3.85 -24.81
N LEU A 704 -0.39 4.87 -24.76
CA LEU A 704 -1.83 4.67 -24.90
C LEU A 704 -2.23 4.16 -26.31
N GLU A 705 -1.59 4.64 -27.39
CA GLU A 705 -1.92 4.23 -28.76
C GLU A 705 -1.38 2.84 -29.14
N LYS A 706 -0.20 2.46 -28.63
CA LYS A 706 0.54 1.24 -29.04
C LYS A 706 0.48 0.12 -28.01
N GLY A 707 0.30 0.46 -26.74
CA GLY A 707 0.30 -0.50 -25.65
C GLY A 707 1.68 -0.86 -25.11
N GLY A 708 1.71 -1.95 -24.38
CA GLY A 708 2.90 -2.55 -23.76
C GLY A 708 2.49 -3.68 -22.81
N VAL A 709 3.43 -4.17 -22.00
CA VAL A 709 3.12 -5.16 -20.95
C VAL A 709 2.74 -4.47 -19.63
N CYS A 710 2.41 -5.22 -18.58
CA CYS A 710 1.96 -4.66 -17.30
C CYS A 710 2.87 -3.56 -16.71
N ALA A 711 4.18 -3.63 -16.95
CA ALA A 711 5.13 -2.58 -16.56
C ALA A 711 4.85 -1.23 -17.25
N HIS A 712 4.48 -1.25 -18.53
CA HIS A 712 4.12 -0.06 -19.31
C HIS A 712 2.77 0.50 -18.90
N GLN A 713 1.81 -0.38 -18.60
CA GLN A 713 0.50 -0.01 -18.04
C GLN A 713 0.65 0.69 -16.67
N ALA A 714 1.58 0.21 -15.83
CA ALA A 714 1.90 0.79 -14.52
C ALA A 714 2.70 2.11 -14.62
N ASP A 715 3.72 2.19 -15.47
CA ASP A 715 4.48 3.43 -15.77
C ASP A 715 3.53 4.56 -16.21
N TYR A 716 2.73 4.27 -17.23
CA TYR A 716 1.74 5.19 -17.79
C TYR A 716 0.80 5.73 -16.71
N ALA A 717 0.20 4.84 -15.92
CA ALA A 717 -0.73 5.24 -14.88
C ALA A 717 -0.05 6.04 -13.75
N ALA A 718 1.12 5.61 -13.26
CA ALA A 718 1.85 6.37 -12.23
C ALA A 718 2.20 7.79 -12.71
N ARG A 719 2.68 7.93 -13.95
CA ARG A 719 3.01 9.23 -14.56
C ARG A 719 1.76 10.09 -14.81
N VAL A 720 0.62 9.50 -15.18
CA VAL A 720 -0.67 10.21 -15.22
C VAL A 720 -1.06 10.73 -13.84
N GLY A 721 -1.02 9.90 -12.79
CA GLY A 721 -1.37 10.29 -11.42
C GLY A 721 -0.57 11.50 -10.91
N LYS A 722 0.77 11.42 -11.03
CA LYS A 722 1.68 12.54 -10.68
C LYS A 722 1.41 13.81 -11.52
N SER A 723 0.99 13.65 -12.77
CA SER A 723 0.58 14.78 -13.63
C SER A 723 -0.74 15.43 -13.20
N LEU A 724 -1.64 14.68 -12.56
CA LEU A 724 -2.91 15.20 -12.01
C LEU A 724 -2.78 15.81 -10.60
N GLY A 725 -1.60 15.70 -9.97
CA GLY A 725 -1.37 16.07 -8.57
C GLY A 725 -1.87 15.04 -7.58
N VAL A 726 -1.96 13.77 -7.97
CA VAL A 726 -2.30 12.64 -7.11
C VAL A 726 -1.02 11.85 -6.78
N PRO A 727 -0.67 11.62 -5.50
CA PRO A 727 0.50 10.83 -5.14
C PRO A 727 0.35 9.38 -5.64
N ALA A 728 1.24 8.92 -6.50
CA ALA A 728 1.07 7.67 -7.26
C ALA A 728 2.40 6.97 -7.54
N MET A 729 2.45 5.65 -7.35
CA MET A 729 3.66 4.84 -7.49
C MET A 729 3.47 3.69 -8.48
N TYR A 730 4.53 3.42 -9.25
CA TYR A 730 4.75 2.13 -9.87
C TYR A 730 5.07 1.11 -8.78
N VAL A 731 4.41 -0.05 -8.78
CA VAL A 731 4.63 -1.13 -7.82
C VAL A 731 4.82 -2.45 -8.56
N ARG A 732 5.78 -3.28 -8.13
CA ARG A 732 6.07 -4.60 -8.72
C ARG A 732 5.90 -5.72 -7.69
N GLY A 733 5.62 -6.96 -8.12
CA GLY A 733 5.60 -8.11 -7.21
C GLY A 733 5.24 -9.44 -7.87
N ASP A 734 5.50 -10.54 -7.17
CA ASP A 734 5.25 -11.90 -7.66
C ASP A 734 3.95 -12.49 -7.08
N GLY A 735 3.08 -12.99 -7.96
CA GLY A 735 1.85 -13.68 -7.60
C GLY A 735 2.05 -15.16 -7.33
N LYS A 736 0.98 -15.85 -6.92
CA LYS A 736 1.02 -17.25 -6.47
C LYS A 736 1.54 -18.28 -7.47
N PHE A 737 1.46 -18.00 -8.78
CA PHE A 737 1.99 -18.90 -9.81
C PHE A 737 3.49 -18.70 -10.10
N GLY A 738 4.10 -17.62 -9.59
CA GLY A 738 5.52 -17.30 -9.80
C GLY A 738 5.89 -16.92 -11.25
N GLY A 739 7.16 -17.13 -11.59
CA GLY A 739 7.69 -17.12 -12.97
C GLY A 739 8.01 -15.75 -13.58
N ALA A 740 7.01 -14.87 -13.70
CA ALA A 740 7.08 -13.72 -14.62
C ALA A 740 7.25 -12.34 -13.95
N GLY A 741 7.00 -12.24 -12.65
CA GLY A 741 6.71 -10.97 -11.99
C GLY A 741 5.42 -10.31 -12.50
N HIS A 742 5.07 -9.17 -11.92
CA HIS A 742 3.95 -8.32 -12.35
C HIS A 742 4.17 -6.88 -11.89
N ALA A 743 3.44 -5.94 -12.50
CA ALA A 743 3.46 -4.53 -12.14
C ALA A 743 2.05 -3.94 -12.15
N TRP A 744 1.79 -3.01 -11.23
CA TRP A 744 0.51 -2.33 -11.08
C TRP A 744 0.72 -0.88 -10.59
N VAL A 745 -0.31 -0.05 -10.73
CA VAL A 745 -0.29 1.31 -10.15
C VAL A 745 -0.90 1.28 -8.76
N MET A 746 -0.34 2.06 -7.85
CA MET A 746 -0.90 2.34 -6.52
C MET A 746 -0.99 3.86 -6.33
N TRP A 747 -2.04 4.37 -5.71
CA TRP A 747 -2.17 5.81 -5.43
C TRP A 747 -2.86 6.13 -4.12
N VAL A 748 -2.60 7.33 -3.62
CA VAL A 748 -3.29 7.93 -2.48
C VAL A 748 -4.53 8.64 -3.01
N ASP A 749 -5.72 8.05 -2.86
CA ASP A 749 -6.97 8.72 -3.22
C ASP A 749 -7.43 9.62 -2.08
N VAL A 750 -7.46 10.93 -2.33
CA VAL A 750 -7.57 11.95 -1.27
C VAL A 750 -9.00 12.48 -1.20
N THR A 751 -9.80 11.83 -0.35
CA THR A 751 -11.21 12.14 -0.12
C THR A 751 -11.46 13.33 0.81
N GLY A 752 -10.43 13.86 1.50
CA GLY A 752 -10.54 15.15 2.21
C GLY A 752 -9.28 15.61 2.92
N VAL A 753 -8.99 16.90 2.92
CA VAL A 753 -7.79 17.48 3.57
C VAL A 753 -8.17 18.61 4.53
N THR A 754 -7.56 18.59 5.71
CA THR A 754 -7.56 19.69 6.69
C THR A 754 -6.13 20.02 7.11
N ASP A 755 -5.94 21.18 7.75
CA ASP A 755 -4.64 21.67 8.23
C ASP A 755 -3.89 20.63 9.09
N SER A 756 -4.62 19.84 9.89
CA SER A 756 -4.05 18.84 10.80
C SER A 756 -4.14 17.39 10.30
N ALA A 757 -5.23 17.00 9.62
CA ALA A 757 -5.54 15.62 9.28
C ALA A 757 -5.96 15.42 7.82
N LEU A 758 -5.77 14.21 7.30
CA LEU A 758 -6.02 13.80 5.92
C LEU A 758 -6.93 12.56 5.90
N LYS A 759 -8.07 12.63 5.21
CA LYS A 759 -8.89 11.46 4.85
C LYS A 759 -8.42 10.99 3.47
N PHE A 760 -7.98 9.73 3.40
CA PHE A 760 -7.52 9.10 2.18
C PHE A 760 -7.78 7.59 2.21
N THR A 761 -7.79 6.96 1.05
CA THR A 761 -7.57 5.52 0.89
C THR A 761 -6.32 5.27 0.04
N LEU A 762 -5.72 4.08 0.17
CA LEU A 762 -4.57 3.68 -0.66
C LEU A 762 -5.03 2.61 -1.64
N GLU A 763 -5.29 3.05 -2.86
CA GLU A 763 -5.89 2.25 -3.92
C GLU A 763 -4.82 1.63 -4.83
N SER A 764 -5.19 0.57 -5.56
CA SER A 764 -4.32 -0.02 -6.57
C SER A 764 -5.11 -0.66 -7.72
N HIS A 765 -4.67 -0.45 -8.97
CA HIS A 765 -5.31 -0.98 -10.17
C HIS A 765 -4.30 -1.73 -11.03
N GLY A 766 -4.75 -2.82 -11.66
CA GLY A 766 -3.89 -3.81 -12.34
C GLY A 766 -3.41 -4.93 -11.42
N ARG A 767 -3.60 -4.82 -10.10
CA ARG A 767 -3.28 -5.88 -9.11
C ARG A 767 -4.32 -7.01 -9.19
N TYR A 768 -4.15 -7.94 -10.13
CA TYR A 768 -5.15 -8.99 -10.39
C TYR A 768 -5.42 -9.84 -9.16
N GLN A 769 -6.70 -9.91 -8.74
CA GLN A 769 -7.10 -10.55 -7.49
C GLN A 769 -6.85 -12.07 -7.50
N ASP A 770 -7.12 -12.74 -8.62
CA ASP A 770 -6.96 -14.20 -8.76
C ASP A 770 -5.51 -14.69 -8.59
N ASP A 771 -4.52 -13.83 -8.81
CA ASP A 771 -3.08 -14.18 -8.76
C ASP A 771 -2.45 -13.91 -7.38
N ASN A 772 -3.21 -13.43 -6.39
CA ASN A 772 -2.79 -13.27 -4.98
C ASN A 772 -1.48 -12.47 -4.77
N TYR A 773 -1.38 -11.25 -5.31
CA TYR A 773 -0.25 -10.34 -5.09
C TYR A 773 -0.23 -9.73 -3.66
N TYR A 774 0.10 -10.53 -2.64
CA TYR A 774 0.04 -10.11 -1.23
C TYR A 774 0.88 -8.87 -0.90
N VAL A 775 2.13 -8.83 -1.36
CA VAL A 775 3.09 -7.75 -1.12
C VAL A 775 3.59 -7.20 -2.46
N GLY A 776 3.63 -5.89 -2.58
CA GLY A 776 4.29 -5.16 -3.65
C GLY A 776 5.56 -4.46 -3.17
N TYR A 777 6.47 -4.19 -4.09
CA TYR A 777 7.77 -3.56 -3.88
C TYR A 777 7.87 -2.30 -4.75
N LEU A 778 8.51 -1.27 -4.21
CA LEU A 778 8.67 0.05 -4.83
C LEU A 778 9.89 0.75 -4.21
N ASN A 779 10.53 1.66 -4.94
CA ASN A 779 11.61 2.47 -4.38
C ASN A 779 11.01 3.69 -3.68
N GLU A 780 11.47 4.02 -2.48
CA GLU A 780 10.99 5.17 -1.70
C GLU A 780 11.66 6.46 -2.21
N PRO A 781 10.94 7.44 -2.79
CA PRO A 781 11.57 8.51 -3.59
C PRO A 781 12.56 9.43 -2.89
N GLN A 782 12.56 9.52 -1.55
CA GLN A 782 13.58 10.29 -0.83
C GLN A 782 14.87 9.47 -0.61
N THR A 783 14.79 8.16 -0.33
CA THR A 783 16.00 7.36 -0.07
C THR A 783 16.52 6.62 -1.29
N GLY A 784 15.67 6.30 -2.26
CA GLY A 784 15.96 5.38 -3.37
C GLY A 784 15.97 3.91 -2.95
N GLU A 785 15.77 3.60 -1.66
CA GLU A 785 15.76 2.23 -1.13
C GLU A 785 14.46 1.50 -1.50
N GLU A 786 14.56 0.20 -1.75
CA GLU A 786 13.37 -0.63 -1.93
C GLU A 786 12.59 -0.78 -0.62
N THR A 787 11.28 -0.57 -0.69
CA THR A 787 10.34 -0.77 0.41
C THR A 787 9.07 -1.46 -0.09
N THR A 788 8.20 -1.89 0.82
CA THR A 788 6.95 -2.55 0.46
C THR A 788 5.78 -1.57 0.41
N ASP A 789 4.80 -1.86 -0.44
CA ASP A 789 3.51 -1.16 -0.47
C ASP A 789 2.80 -1.22 0.89
N ARG A 790 2.96 -2.32 1.64
CA ARG A 790 2.42 -2.49 2.99
C ARG A 790 3.11 -1.62 4.04
N ASP A 791 4.43 -1.47 4.01
CA ASP A 791 5.11 -0.58 4.96
C ASP A 791 4.92 0.90 4.59
N LEU A 792 4.86 1.24 3.30
CA LEU A 792 4.48 2.58 2.86
C LEU A 792 3.03 2.92 3.29
N MET A 793 2.07 2.00 3.13
CA MET A 793 0.69 2.16 3.62
C MET A 793 0.67 2.44 5.13
N ARG A 794 1.44 1.70 5.94
CA ARG A 794 1.58 1.95 7.38
C ARG A 794 2.09 3.36 7.68
N ARG A 795 3.17 3.79 7.02
CA ARG A 795 3.78 5.13 7.20
C ARG A 795 2.78 6.25 6.84
N LEU A 796 2.15 6.15 5.67
CA LEU A 796 1.16 7.13 5.20
C LEU A 796 -0.06 7.20 6.13
N HIS A 797 -0.49 6.07 6.71
CA HIS A 797 -1.61 6.04 7.65
C HIS A 797 -1.31 6.80 8.96
N SER A 798 -0.10 6.71 9.51
CA SER A 798 0.32 7.55 10.65
C SER A 798 0.32 9.03 10.30
N VAL A 799 0.95 9.41 9.17
CA VAL A 799 1.01 10.81 8.70
C VAL A 799 -0.37 11.40 8.43
N ALA A 800 -1.30 10.61 7.89
CA ALA A 800 -2.65 11.07 7.59
C ALA A 800 -3.53 11.25 8.83
N THR A 801 -3.38 10.34 9.81
CA THR A 801 -4.12 10.36 11.09
C THR A 801 -3.80 11.60 11.90
N ASP A 802 -2.51 11.88 12.12
CA ASP A 802 -2.01 13.16 12.66
C ASP A 802 -0.56 13.37 12.20
N ARG A 803 -0.37 14.25 11.22
CA ARG A 803 0.95 14.54 10.63
C ARG A 803 1.94 15.08 11.66
N ASN A 804 1.46 15.79 12.68
CA ASN A 804 2.31 16.35 13.73
C ASN A 804 2.68 15.30 14.77
N ALA A 805 1.76 14.40 15.13
CA ALA A 805 2.05 13.27 16.01
C ALA A 805 3.07 12.30 15.38
N SER A 806 2.91 11.95 14.10
CA SER A 806 3.86 11.09 13.37
C SER A 806 5.26 11.71 13.33
N ARG A 807 5.38 12.98 12.90
CA ARG A 807 6.65 13.72 12.92
C ARG A 807 7.24 13.85 14.32
N HIS A 808 6.41 14.03 15.35
CA HIS A 808 6.88 14.12 16.72
C HIS A 808 7.45 12.78 17.21
N ALA A 809 6.79 11.67 16.90
CA ALA A 809 7.27 10.33 17.22
C ALA A 809 8.62 10.02 16.55
N ASP A 810 8.80 10.43 15.29
CA ASP A 810 10.08 10.26 14.59
C ASP A 810 11.19 11.14 15.17
N LEU A 811 10.93 12.42 15.51
CA LEU A 811 11.91 13.25 16.22
C LEU A 811 12.25 12.69 17.61
N LEU A 812 11.28 12.10 18.30
CA LEU A 812 11.52 11.40 19.57
C LEU A 812 12.39 10.15 19.37
N MET A 813 12.24 9.41 18.28
CA MET A 813 13.12 8.27 17.98
C MET A 813 14.52 8.70 17.49
N ARG A 814 14.64 9.85 16.82
CA ARG A 814 15.96 10.48 16.55
C ARG A 814 16.64 10.94 17.84
N ALA A 815 15.90 11.45 18.82
CA ALA A 815 16.42 11.87 20.12
C ALA A 815 16.72 10.69 21.06
N TYR A 816 16.06 9.55 20.87
CA TYR A 816 16.09 8.42 21.79
C TYR A 816 17.52 7.92 22.10
N PRO A 817 18.45 7.68 21.15
CA PRO A 817 19.79 7.20 21.49
C PRO A 817 20.56 8.13 22.44
N ILE A 818 20.44 9.44 22.26
CA ILE A 818 21.09 10.47 23.08
C ILE A 818 20.51 10.44 24.50
N VAL A 819 19.17 10.48 24.61
CA VAL A 819 18.46 10.45 25.90
C VAL A 819 18.70 9.12 26.62
N ALA A 820 18.68 8.00 25.89
CA ALA A 820 18.91 6.65 26.39
C ALA A 820 20.32 6.43 26.94
N GLN A 821 21.33 7.18 26.47
CA GLN A 821 22.71 7.09 26.97
C GLN A 821 23.04 8.06 28.12
N ARG A 822 22.30 9.18 28.26
CA ARG A 822 22.75 10.33 29.07
C ARG A 822 21.73 10.90 30.06
N ALA A 823 20.47 10.46 30.02
CA ALA A 823 19.41 10.98 30.89
C ALA A 823 19.13 10.12 32.13
N GLY A 824 20.03 9.19 32.48
CA GLY A 824 19.98 8.42 33.72
C GLY A 824 20.38 9.23 34.95
N GLU A 825 20.25 8.64 36.13
CA GLU A 825 20.70 9.26 37.38
C GLU A 825 22.21 9.56 37.30
N GLY A 826 22.62 10.77 37.68
CA GLY A 826 24.01 11.21 37.58
C GLY A 826 24.53 11.50 36.15
N GLY A 827 23.70 11.35 35.12
CA GLY A 827 24.11 11.47 33.71
C GLY A 827 24.51 10.13 33.07
N GLU A 828 24.18 9.01 33.72
CA GLU A 828 24.45 7.66 33.21
C GLU A 828 23.39 7.19 32.18
N GLU A 829 23.51 5.94 31.74
CA GLU A 829 22.59 5.28 30.82
C GLU A 829 21.17 5.13 31.43
N LEU A 830 20.11 5.31 30.62
CA LEU A 830 18.75 5.04 31.10
C LEU A 830 18.55 3.56 31.39
N SER A 831 17.97 3.27 32.55
CA SER A 831 17.54 1.92 32.90
C SER A 831 16.52 1.37 31.91
N MET A 832 16.50 0.05 31.74
CA MET A 832 15.57 -0.67 30.85
C MET A 832 14.10 -0.25 31.07
N ASP A 833 13.66 -0.05 32.33
CA ASP A 833 12.29 0.40 32.62
C ASP A 833 12.03 1.84 32.14
N ALA A 834 13.02 2.73 32.24
CA ALA A 834 12.91 4.10 31.74
C ALA A 834 12.97 4.19 30.20
N ARG A 835 13.71 3.28 29.55
CA ARG A 835 13.68 3.08 28.09
C ARG A 835 12.31 2.58 27.62
N LEU A 836 11.77 1.56 28.27
CA LEU A 836 10.41 1.07 27.97
C LEU A 836 9.34 2.16 28.21
N ASP A 837 9.46 2.98 29.26
CA ASP A 837 8.59 4.16 29.44
C ASP A 837 8.69 5.18 28.29
N TYR A 838 9.89 5.39 27.73
CA TYR A 838 10.10 6.29 26.58
C TYR A 838 9.35 5.75 25.36
N LEU A 839 9.59 4.49 25.00
CA LEU A 839 8.96 3.82 23.86
C LEU A 839 7.43 3.70 24.07
N ASP A 840 6.98 3.47 25.30
CA ASP A 840 5.56 3.50 25.67
C ASP A 840 4.92 4.87 25.41
N ALA A 841 5.65 5.98 25.59
CA ALA A 841 5.17 7.31 25.26
C ALA A 841 5.20 7.62 23.76
N VAL A 842 6.25 7.20 23.03
CA VAL A 842 6.30 7.33 21.57
C VAL A 842 5.11 6.58 20.94
N ASN A 843 4.85 5.34 21.36
CA ASN A 843 3.70 4.57 20.88
C ASN A 843 2.33 5.06 21.41
N GLN A 844 2.28 6.03 22.33
CA GLN A 844 1.05 6.77 22.69
C GLN A 844 0.83 8.01 21.82
N ILE A 845 1.87 8.47 21.11
CA ILE A 845 1.81 9.59 20.17
C ILE A 845 1.52 9.06 18.77
N ASP A 846 2.31 8.10 18.29
CA ASP A 846 2.07 7.36 17.05
C ASP A 846 2.11 5.85 17.33
N THR A 847 0.93 5.22 17.27
CA THR A 847 0.74 3.80 17.57
C THR A 847 1.56 2.90 16.65
N TRP A 848 1.78 3.31 15.40
CA TRP A 848 2.43 2.52 14.36
C TRP A 848 3.88 2.94 14.10
N ASN A 849 4.48 3.77 14.96
CA ASN A 849 5.87 4.19 14.81
C ASN A 849 6.82 2.97 14.85
N GLY A 850 7.29 2.56 13.68
CA GLY A 850 8.04 1.30 13.51
C GLY A 850 9.37 1.30 14.25
N ALA A 851 10.06 2.45 14.32
CA ALA A 851 11.33 2.57 15.03
C ALA A 851 11.18 2.28 16.54
N ALA A 852 10.13 2.80 17.18
CA ALA A 852 9.86 2.52 18.58
C ALA A 852 9.54 1.03 18.87
N TRP A 853 8.86 0.35 17.94
CA TRP A 853 8.58 -1.09 18.04
C TRP A 853 9.80 -1.97 17.77
N ARG A 854 10.65 -1.60 16.80
CA ARG A 854 11.93 -2.25 16.49
C ARG A 854 12.89 -2.15 17.66
N GLU A 855 13.05 -0.97 18.26
CA GLU A 855 13.88 -0.76 19.45
C GLU A 855 13.35 -1.56 20.65
N ARG A 856 12.03 -1.60 20.86
CA ARG A 856 11.41 -2.45 21.89
C ARG A 856 11.74 -3.93 21.68
N ALA A 857 11.70 -4.42 20.43
CA ALA A 857 12.08 -5.79 20.10
C ALA A 857 13.59 -6.05 20.33
N ARG A 858 14.47 -5.11 19.93
CA ARG A 858 15.93 -5.18 20.16
C ARG A 858 16.25 -5.28 21.65
N LEU A 859 15.72 -4.36 22.47
CA LEU A 859 15.89 -4.37 23.93
C LEU A 859 15.37 -5.67 24.56
N GLY A 860 14.32 -6.27 24.02
CA GLY A 860 13.82 -7.58 24.42
C GLY A 860 14.85 -8.68 24.17
N THR A 861 15.33 -8.79 22.93
CA THR A 861 16.35 -9.77 22.51
C THR A 861 17.65 -9.62 23.30
N GLU A 862 18.14 -8.40 23.52
CA GLU A 862 19.36 -8.12 24.29
C GLU A 862 19.24 -8.52 25.77
N ASN A 863 18.01 -8.56 26.31
CA ASN A 863 17.73 -8.94 27.69
C ASN A 863 17.05 -10.31 27.81
N ALA A 864 17.16 -11.17 26.77
CA ALA A 864 16.58 -12.50 26.73
C ALA A 864 16.92 -13.33 27.98
N GLY A 865 15.91 -13.93 28.60
CA GLY A 865 16.04 -14.69 29.86
C GLY A 865 16.34 -13.88 31.13
N ASN A 866 16.70 -12.59 31.02
CA ASN A 866 17.09 -11.72 32.14
C ASN A 866 16.03 -10.68 32.55
N LEU A 867 14.90 -10.61 31.84
CA LEU A 867 13.83 -9.65 32.11
C LEU A 867 13.25 -9.75 33.53
N SER A 868 13.00 -8.59 34.14
CA SER A 868 12.30 -8.46 35.42
C SER A 868 10.84 -8.91 35.31
N LYS A 869 10.20 -9.29 36.42
CA LYS A 869 8.78 -9.68 36.42
C LYS A 869 7.84 -8.60 35.90
N ASP A 870 8.20 -7.33 36.05
CA ASP A 870 7.41 -6.21 35.55
C ASP A 870 7.72 -5.92 34.07
N GLN A 871 8.94 -6.19 33.60
CA GLN A 871 9.27 -6.18 32.17
C GLN A 871 8.56 -7.32 31.44
N THR A 872 8.62 -8.57 31.94
CA THR A 872 7.80 -9.70 31.45
C THR A 872 6.32 -9.34 31.39
N ARG A 873 5.81 -8.56 32.36
CA ARG A 873 4.42 -8.09 32.39
C ARG A 873 4.13 -7.01 31.32
N ARG A 874 5.07 -6.11 31.04
CA ARG A 874 4.98 -5.15 29.92
C ARG A 874 4.99 -5.87 28.57
N TYR A 875 5.99 -6.73 28.29
CA TYR A 875 6.04 -7.44 27.01
C TYR A 875 4.81 -8.35 26.78
N LYS A 876 4.22 -8.95 27.83
CA LYS A 876 2.93 -9.67 27.76
C LYS A 876 1.71 -8.78 27.44
N GLN A 877 1.82 -7.47 27.63
CA GLN A 877 0.86 -6.48 27.15
C GLN A 877 1.23 -5.98 25.75
N ASP A 878 2.52 -5.87 25.44
CA ASP A 878 3.04 -5.39 24.16
C ASP A 878 2.74 -6.37 23.03
N LEU A 879 2.82 -7.68 23.27
CA LEU A 879 2.38 -8.68 22.29
C LEU A 879 0.87 -8.59 21.99
N LYS A 880 0.05 -8.26 23.01
CA LYS A 880 -1.40 -8.02 22.81
C LYS A 880 -1.68 -6.70 22.09
N ARG A 881 -0.87 -5.67 22.32
CA ARG A 881 -0.90 -4.42 21.55
C ARG A 881 -0.51 -4.68 20.10
N LEU A 882 0.59 -5.39 19.85
CA LEU A 882 1.07 -5.75 18.51
C LEU A 882 -0.04 -6.39 17.66
N PHE A 883 -0.64 -7.49 18.12
CA PHE A 883 -1.73 -8.17 17.40
C PHE A 883 -2.96 -7.30 17.17
N ARG A 884 -3.35 -6.45 18.13
CA ARG A 884 -4.52 -5.55 18.01
C ARG A 884 -4.25 -4.38 17.07
N ASP A 885 -3.07 -3.78 17.18
CA ASP A 885 -2.76 -2.49 16.60
C ASP A 885 -2.18 -2.60 15.18
N PHE A 886 -1.58 -3.74 14.86
CA PHE A 886 -1.07 -4.08 13.53
C PHE A 886 -1.93 -5.14 12.80
N ALA A 887 -3.14 -5.41 13.27
CA ALA A 887 -4.12 -6.19 12.50
C ALA A 887 -4.35 -5.66 11.05
N PRO A 888 -4.29 -4.34 10.76
CA PRO A 888 -4.33 -3.84 9.38
C PRO A 888 -2.98 -3.93 8.62
N PHE A 889 -1.89 -4.19 9.33
CA PHE A 889 -0.51 -4.18 8.81
C PHE A 889 0.26 -5.43 9.30
N PRO A 890 -0.25 -6.65 9.04
CA PRO A 890 0.23 -7.88 9.67
C PRO A 890 1.70 -8.18 9.37
N ASP A 891 2.20 -7.74 8.21
CA ASP A 891 3.60 -7.80 7.75
C ASP A 891 4.58 -7.34 8.84
N PHE A 892 4.29 -6.19 9.47
CA PHE A 892 5.15 -5.61 10.49
C PHE A 892 5.17 -6.45 11.79
N THR A 893 4.14 -7.27 12.05
CA THR A 893 4.13 -8.11 13.25
C THR A 893 5.21 -9.19 13.19
N GLN A 894 5.49 -9.74 12.00
CA GLN A 894 6.53 -10.74 11.76
C GLN A 894 7.92 -10.21 12.17
N GLU A 895 8.21 -8.97 11.77
CA GLU A 895 9.51 -8.31 11.97
C GLU A 895 9.88 -8.20 13.46
N VAL A 896 8.91 -7.84 14.31
CA VAL A 896 9.16 -7.59 15.74
C VAL A 896 8.75 -8.73 16.67
N PHE A 897 7.95 -9.70 16.21
CA PHE A 897 7.38 -10.75 17.06
C PHE A 897 8.44 -11.52 17.87
N ALA A 898 9.58 -11.86 17.28
CA ALA A 898 10.63 -12.61 17.97
C ALA A 898 11.16 -11.87 19.22
N GLY A 899 11.55 -10.59 19.07
CA GLY A 899 12.02 -9.76 20.18
C GLY A 899 10.92 -9.35 21.17
N ILE A 900 9.65 -9.28 20.73
CA ILE A 900 8.52 -8.98 21.62
C ILE A 900 8.06 -10.22 22.42
N SER A 901 8.20 -11.45 21.89
CA SER A 901 7.76 -12.69 22.55
C SER A 901 8.82 -13.35 23.46
N VAL A 902 10.08 -12.91 23.39
CA VAL A 902 11.26 -13.43 24.12
C VAL A 902 11.14 -13.45 25.65
N TYR A 903 10.11 -12.81 26.22
CA TYR A 903 9.79 -12.89 27.65
C TYR A 903 9.40 -14.30 28.13
N GLU A 904 8.95 -15.17 27.23
CA GLU A 904 8.48 -16.51 27.59
C GLU A 904 9.62 -17.51 27.37
N THR A 905 10.28 -17.90 28.46
CA THR A 905 11.41 -18.84 28.43
C THR A 905 10.97 -20.31 28.39
N ASP A 906 9.68 -20.58 28.26
CA ASP A 906 9.06 -21.89 28.34
C ASP A 906 8.62 -22.32 26.94
N GLU A 907 9.13 -23.46 26.48
CA GLU A 907 9.15 -23.81 25.05
C GLU A 907 7.76 -24.15 24.51
N GLU A 908 6.93 -24.81 25.32
CA GLU A 908 5.52 -25.06 25.00
C GLU A 908 4.75 -23.74 24.88
N LYS A 909 4.96 -22.79 25.80
CA LYS A 909 4.31 -21.49 25.68
C LYS A 909 4.88 -20.63 24.54
N ARG A 910 6.16 -20.79 24.15
CA ARG A 910 6.67 -20.18 22.90
C ARG A 910 5.94 -20.74 21.68
N LEU A 911 5.70 -22.06 21.63
CA LEU A 911 4.86 -22.67 20.60
C LEU A 911 3.43 -22.09 20.61
N GLU A 912 2.78 -21.97 21.79
CA GLU A 912 1.45 -21.35 21.89
C GLU A 912 1.41 -19.92 21.32
N LEU A 913 2.46 -19.12 21.49
CA LEU A 913 2.55 -17.75 20.94
C LEU A 913 2.77 -17.75 19.43
N THR A 914 3.67 -18.59 18.90
CA THR A 914 3.90 -18.70 17.45
C THR A 914 2.67 -19.30 16.74
N ARG A 915 1.92 -20.17 17.40
CA ARG A 915 0.62 -20.65 16.91
C ARG A 915 -0.39 -19.51 16.81
N GLN A 916 -0.48 -18.64 17.82
CA GLN A 916 -1.32 -17.42 17.76
C GLN A 916 -0.93 -16.48 16.60
N LEU A 917 0.35 -16.39 16.24
CA LEU A 917 0.82 -15.64 15.07
C LEU A 917 0.33 -16.27 13.76
N LEU A 918 0.48 -17.58 13.60
CA LEU A 918 -0.02 -18.33 12.44
C LEU A 918 -1.55 -18.24 12.31
N ASP A 919 -2.28 -18.34 13.43
CA ASP A 919 -3.74 -18.18 13.44
C ASP A 919 -4.17 -16.74 13.10
N ALA A 920 -3.40 -15.72 13.50
CA ALA A 920 -3.65 -14.33 13.10
C ALA A 920 -3.45 -14.12 11.59
N TYR A 921 -2.39 -14.66 10.99
CA TYR A 921 -2.18 -14.60 9.54
C TYR A 921 -3.23 -15.39 8.75
N ALA A 922 -3.62 -16.56 9.25
CA ALA A 922 -4.69 -17.36 8.66
C ALA A 922 -6.06 -16.65 8.72
N ALA A 923 -6.31 -15.82 9.74
CA ALA A 923 -7.49 -14.97 9.86
C ALA A 923 -7.42 -13.69 9.01
N ALA A 924 -6.21 -13.15 8.79
CA ALA A 924 -5.96 -11.99 7.93
C ALA A 924 -5.88 -12.32 6.43
N GLY A 925 -6.06 -13.59 6.04
CA GLY A 925 -5.96 -14.03 4.64
C GLY A 925 -4.53 -13.97 4.07
N ARG A 926 -3.50 -14.14 4.92
CA ARG A 926 -2.08 -14.03 4.58
C ARG A 926 -1.35 -15.39 4.63
N PRO A 927 -1.51 -16.25 3.61
CA PRO A 927 -0.78 -17.51 3.52
C PRO A 927 0.72 -17.29 3.32
N ASP A 928 1.12 -16.18 2.70
CA ASP A 928 2.53 -15.75 2.56
C ASP A 928 3.23 -15.64 3.91
N LEU A 929 2.72 -14.77 4.80
CA LEU A 929 3.26 -14.60 6.17
C LEU A 929 3.14 -15.91 6.97
N SER A 930 2.14 -16.74 6.67
CA SER A 930 1.97 -18.07 7.27
C SER A 930 3.08 -19.04 6.84
N PHE A 931 3.38 -19.13 5.54
CA PHE A 931 4.40 -20.03 5.00
C PHE A 931 5.82 -19.60 5.33
N GLU A 932 6.07 -18.29 5.49
CA GLU A 932 7.36 -17.79 5.98
C GLU A 932 7.58 -18.05 7.48
N THR A 933 6.50 -18.08 8.27
CA THR A 933 6.54 -18.32 9.72
C THR A 933 6.53 -19.81 10.08
N LEU A 934 5.91 -20.65 9.24
CA LEU A 934 5.72 -22.08 9.49
C LEU A 934 7.03 -22.88 9.72
N PRO A 935 8.13 -22.68 8.97
CA PRO A 935 9.38 -23.42 9.19
C PRO A 935 9.92 -23.30 10.62
N ALA A 936 10.01 -22.09 11.16
CA ALA A 936 10.50 -21.86 12.53
C ALA A 936 9.59 -22.51 13.61
N TYR A 937 8.29 -22.62 13.34
CA TYR A 937 7.33 -23.32 14.20
C TYR A 937 7.52 -24.84 14.14
N VAL A 938 7.69 -25.40 12.93
CA VAL A 938 7.93 -26.83 12.69
C VAL A 938 9.27 -27.27 13.28
N ASP A 939 10.33 -26.47 13.11
CA ASP A 939 11.65 -26.75 13.68
C ASP A 939 11.63 -26.76 15.21
N SER A 940 10.84 -25.86 15.81
CA SER A 940 10.61 -25.83 17.25
C SER A 940 9.84 -27.06 17.77
N LEU A 941 8.98 -27.68 16.95
CA LEU A 941 8.31 -28.96 17.25
C LEU A 941 9.27 -30.15 17.08
N ILE A 942 10.09 -30.17 16.02
CA ILE A 942 11.08 -31.22 15.76
C ILE A 942 12.11 -31.28 16.90
N ALA A 943 12.61 -30.14 17.36
CA ALA A 943 13.50 -30.05 18.52
C ALA A 943 12.90 -30.67 19.80
N GLN A 944 11.56 -30.63 19.93
CA GLN A 944 10.80 -31.23 21.03
C GLN A 944 10.36 -32.69 20.75
N ASN A 945 10.88 -33.32 19.68
CA ASN A 945 10.55 -34.67 19.22
C ASN A 945 9.08 -34.83 18.75
N ARG A 946 8.43 -33.74 18.33
CA ARG A 946 7.03 -33.68 17.85
C ARG A 946 6.93 -33.67 16.32
N THR A 947 7.85 -34.34 15.62
CA THR A 947 7.97 -34.32 14.15
C THR A 947 6.67 -34.63 13.41
N ALA A 948 5.89 -35.62 13.89
CA ALA A 948 4.60 -35.97 13.27
C ALA A 948 3.56 -34.82 13.31
N GLU A 949 3.62 -33.96 14.32
CA GLU A 949 2.78 -32.77 14.44
C GLU A 949 3.25 -31.68 13.47
N GLY A 950 4.57 -31.48 13.35
CA GLY A 950 5.18 -30.58 12.35
C GLY A 950 4.86 -30.99 10.90
N VAL A 951 4.94 -32.30 10.60
CA VAL A 951 4.51 -32.89 9.32
C VAL A 951 3.02 -32.62 9.08
N GLY A 952 2.16 -32.88 10.08
CA GLY A 952 0.72 -32.60 9.99
C GLY A 952 0.42 -31.14 9.64
N LEU A 953 1.08 -30.19 10.30
CA LEU A 953 0.94 -28.75 10.05
C LEU A 953 1.38 -28.33 8.64
N ILE A 954 2.46 -28.94 8.11
CA ILE A 954 2.88 -28.73 6.72
C ILE A 954 1.83 -29.30 5.76
N THR A 955 1.34 -30.52 5.99
CA THR A 955 0.31 -31.11 5.12
C THR A 955 -1.01 -30.35 5.15
N ASP A 956 -1.44 -29.83 6.30
CA ASP A 956 -2.63 -28.99 6.45
C ASP A 956 -2.46 -27.65 5.69
N ALA A 957 -1.31 -26.98 5.83
CA ALA A 957 -1.03 -25.73 5.12
C ALA A 957 -0.99 -25.92 3.60
N LEU A 958 -0.31 -26.97 3.13
CA LEU A 958 -0.23 -27.35 1.72
C LEU A 958 -1.62 -27.68 1.14
N MET A 959 -2.46 -28.43 1.86
CA MET A 959 -3.83 -28.73 1.39
C MET A 959 -4.76 -27.52 1.42
N LYS A 960 -4.62 -26.62 2.41
CA LYS A 960 -5.42 -25.40 2.51
C LYS A 960 -5.10 -24.39 1.40
N TYR A 961 -3.85 -24.33 0.98
CA TYR A 961 -3.31 -23.33 0.06
C TYR A 961 -2.62 -23.99 -1.15
N ALA A 962 -3.25 -25.01 -1.75
CA ALA A 962 -2.65 -25.81 -2.81
C ALA A 962 -2.30 -25.01 -4.09
N ASP A 963 -2.96 -23.87 -4.31
CA ASP A 963 -2.69 -22.94 -5.41
C ASP A 963 -1.60 -21.88 -5.12
N GLU A 964 -1.03 -21.85 -3.90
CA GLU A 964 0.08 -20.97 -3.51
C GLU A 964 1.46 -21.44 -4.01
N GLY A 965 1.58 -21.63 -5.33
CA GLY A 965 2.79 -22.15 -5.99
C GLY A 965 4.09 -21.36 -5.79
N ARG A 966 4.03 -20.13 -5.27
CA ARG A 966 5.18 -19.34 -4.81
C ARG A 966 5.79 -19.89 -3.51
N TYR A 967 4.97 -20.49 -2.64
CA TYR A 967 5.31 -20.88 -1.27
C TYR A 967 5.26 -22.39 -1.03
N THR A 968 4.32 -23.11 -1.67
CA THR A 968 4.18 -24.56 -1.53
C THR A 968 5.41 -25.38 -1.92
N PRO A 969 6.29 -25.02 -2.89
CA PRO A 969 7.43 -25.87 -3.26
C PRO A 969 8.41 -26.05 -2.10
N ALA A 970 8.77 -24.98 -1.39
CA ALA A 970 9.68 -25.04 -0.24
C ALA A 970 9.07 -25.80 0.95
N ALA A 971 7.75 -25.68 1.14
CA ALA A 971 7.03 -26.48 2.15
C ALA A 971 6.98 -27.98 1.78
N LEU A 972 6.91 -28.32 0.49
CA LEU A 972 7.03 -29.71 0.01
C LEU A 972 8.46 -30.25 0.13
N ASP A 973 9.48 -29.41 -0.10
CA ASP A 973 10.88 -29.76 0.13
C ASP A 973 11.09 -30.11 1.61
N ARG A 974 10.59 -29.27 2.53
CA ARG A 974 10.63 -29.55 3.97
C ARG A 974 9.83 -30.79 4.37
N LEU A 975 8.68 -31.06 3.72
CA LEU A 975 7.90 -32.29 3.95
C LEU A 975 8.70 -33.54 3.55
N ASP A 976 9.41 -33.48 2.43
CA ASP A 976 10.21 -34.59 1.92
C ASP A 976 11.44 -34.89 2.78
N GLU A 977 12.08 -33.84 3.34
CA GLU A 977 13.21 -33.97 4.28
C GLU A 977 12.82 -34.67 5.58
N LEU A 978 11.63 -34.37 6.11
CA LEU A 978 11.14 -34.95 7.37
C LEU A 978 10.62 -36.38 7.19
N GLY A 979 10.05 -36.68 6.01
CA GLY A 979 9.52 -37.98 5.64
C GLY A 979 8.16 -38.33 6.27
N ALA A 980 7.40 -39.16 5.57
CA ALA A 980 6.22 -39.86 6.12
C ALA A 980 6.62 -41.21 6.74
N GLU A 981 5.73 -41.86 7.50
CA GLU A 981 6.02 -43.18 8.08
C GLU A 981 6.19 -44.26 6.99
N SER A 982 5.60 -44.06 5.81
CA SER A 982 5.90 -44.83 4.60
C SER A 982 5.91 -44.00 3.30
N PRO A 983 6.67 -44.41 2.25
CA PRO A 983 6.61 -43.78 0.93
C PRO A 983 5.21 -43.80 0.31
N GLN A 984 4.38 -44.77 0.68
CA GLN A 984 3.00 -44.89 0.21
C GLN A 984 2.10 -43.79 0.78
N GLU A 985 2.25 -43.42 2.05
CA GLU A 985 1.52 -42.30 2.66
C GLU A 985 1.91 -40.96 2.05
N LEU A 986 3.22 -40.73 1.84
CA LEU A 986 3.70 -39.52 1.18
C LEU A 986 3.09 -39.39 -0.22
N ILE A 987 3.07 -40.48 -1.00
CA ILE A 987 2.44 -40.50 -2.32
C ILE A 987 0.92 -40.26 -2.24
N GLU A 988 0.21 -40.80 -1.25
CA GLU A 988 -1.23 -40.56 -1.09
C GLU A 988 -1.53 -39.09 -0.74
N PHE A 989 -0.71 -38.46 0.10
CA PHE A 989 -0.77 -37.01 0.33
C PHE A 989 -0.52 -36.23 -0.98
N TYR A 990 0.57 -36.54 -1.69
CA TYR A 990 0.89 -35.89 -2.96
C TYR A 990 -0.23 -36.03 -3.99
N LYS A 991 -0.96 -37.16 -4.05
CA LYS A 991 -2.15 -37.30 -4.91
C LYS A 991 -3.21 -36.26 -4.56
N GLY A 992 -3.57 -36.15 -3.28
CA GLY A 992 -4.59 -35.19 -2.81
C GLY A 992 -4.20 -33.76 -3.14
N PHE A 993 -2.95 -33.39 -2.82
CA PHE A 993 -2.37 -32.08 -3.08
C PHE A 993 -2.35 -31.74 -4.58
N VAL A 994 -1.73 -32.58 -5.43
CA VAL A 994 -1.58 -32.34 -6.88
C VAL A 994 -2.94 -32.33 -7.60
N MET A 995 -3.95 -33.02 -7.08
CA MET A 995 -5.32 -32.97 -7.60
C MET A 995 -6.07 -31.68 -7.24
N ALA A 996 -5.72 -31.02 -6.14
CA ALA A 996 -6.30 -29.74 -5.69
C ALA A 996 -5.73 -28.51 -6.42
N ILE A 997 -4.56 -28.63 -7.07
CA ILE A 997 -3.94 -27.54 -7.84
C ILE A 997 -4.80 -27.21 -9.09
N PRO A 998 -5.13 -25.93 -9.35
CA PRO A 998 -5.76 -25.51 -10.60
C PRO A 998 -4.90 -25.86 -11.83
N PRO A 999 -5.45 -26.58 -12.83
CA PRO A 999 -4.70 -26.99 -14.02
C PRO A 999 -4.33 -25.82 -14.94
N THR A 1000 -4.98 -24.66 -14.81
CA THR A 1000 -4.77 -23.48 -15.66
C THR A 1000 -4.55 -22.21 -14.82
N ARG A 1001 -3.79 -21.26 -15.38
CA ARG A 1001 -3.73 -19.86 -14.94
C ARG A 1001 -4.48 -19.04 -15.98
N GLY A 1002 -5.68 -18.56 -15.63
CA GLY A 1002 -6.64 -18.08 -16.62
C GLY A 1002 -6.93 -19.14 -17.68
N ASN A 1003 -6.69 -18.79 -18.95
CA ASN A 1003 -6.88 -19.68 -20.11
C ASN A 1003 -5.66 -20.55 -20.46
N SER A 1004 -4.49 -20.29 -19.87
CA SER A 1004 -3.23 -21.00 -20.19
C SER A 1004 -2.97 -22.17 -19.22
N PRO A 1005 -2.25 -23.23 -19.62
CA PRO A 1005 -1.79 -24.27 -18.70
C PRO A 1005 -0.99 -23.68 -17.53
N SER A 1006 -1.18 -24.20 -16.32
CA SER A 1006 -0.44 -23.77 -15.12
C SER A 1006 0.93 -24.47 -15.07
N GLU A 1007 2.02 -23.70 -15.26
CA GLU A 1007 3.39 -24.19 -15.14
C GLU A 1007 3.66 -24.81 -13.76
N TYR A 1008 3.20 -24.15 -12.69
CA TYR A 1008 3.24 -24.68 -11.32
C TYR A 1008 2.51 -26.03 -11.21
N ALA A 1009 1.32 -26.16 -11.82
CA ALA A 1009 0.63 -27.45 -11.85
C ALA A 1009 1.45 -28.52 -12.57
N VAL A 1010 2.04 -28.21 -13.73
CA VAL A 1010 2.91 -29.14 -14.48
C VAL A 1010 4.13 -29.55 -13.65
N ALA A 1011 4.79 -28.61 -12.97
CA ALA A 1011 5.93 -28.88 -12.09
C ALA A 1011 5.55 -29.81 -10.92
N MET A 1012 4.39 -29.59 -10.29
CA MET A 1012 3.92 -30.47 -9.21
C MET A 1012 3.44 -31.83 -9.71
N HIS A 1013 2.91 -31.94 -10.93
CA HIS A 1013 2.64 -33.23 -11.57
C HIS A 1013 3.93 -34.00 -11.85
N LYS A 1014 4.98 -33.33 -12.34
CA LYS A 1014 6.32 -33.94 -12.51
C LYS A 1014 6.87 -34.47 -11.18
N ARG A 1015 6.78 -33.67 -10.10
CA ARG A 1015 7.24 -34.04 -8.75
C ARG A 1015 6.58 -35.31 -8.20
N ILE A 1016 5.27 -35.51 -8.38
CA ILE A 1016 4.61 -36.76 -7.97
C ILE A 1016 4.95 -37.95 -8.88
N ILE A 1017 5.14 -37.75 -10.19
CA ILE A 1017 5.54 -38.80 -11.13
C ILE A 1017 6.90 -39.39 -10.72
N GLU A 1018 7.89 -38.52 -10.46
CA GLU A 1018 9.24 -38.92 -10.03
C GLU A 1018 9.21 -39.71 -8.70
N LYS A 1019 8.39 -39.28 -7.74
CA LYS A 1019 8.20 -39.98 -6.45
C LYS A 1019 7.50 -41.33 -6.61
N ALA A 1020 6.46 -41.40 -7.44
CA ALA A 1020 5.76 -42.65 -7.74
C ALA A 1020 6.68 -43.66 -8.44
N GLN A 1021 7.57 -43.21 -9.32
CA GLN A 1021 8.61 -44.05 -9.92
C GLN A 1021 9.62 -44.54 -8.87
N ALA A 1022 10.13 -43.65 -8.01
CA ALA A 1022 11.08 -44.00 -6.95
C ALA A 1022 10.50 -45.02 -5.93
N ALA A 1023 9.21 -44.94 -5.63
CA ALA A 1023 8.50 -45.90 -4.77
C ALA A 1023 8.03 -47.18 -5.50
N ASN A 1024 8.33 -47.34 -6.79
CA ASN A 1024 7.90 -48.46 -7.64
C ASN A 1024 6.36 -48.62 -7.68
N MET A 1025 5.65 -47.51 -7.91
CA MET A 1025 4.19 -47.42 -8.07
C MET A 1025 3.81 -46.97 -9.49
N PRO A 1026 3.99 -47.83 -10.51
CA PRO A 1026 3.87 -47.45 -11.93
C PRO A 1026 2.49 -46.89 -12.30
N ASP A 1027 1.41 -47.51 -11.81
CA ASP A 1027 0.02 -47.11 -12.09
C ASP A 1027 -0.26 -45.64 -11.69
N VAL A 1028 0.40 -45.15 -10.63
CA VAL A 1028 0.28 -43.76 -10.16
C VAL A 1028 1.11 -42.84 -11.06
N ALA A 1029 2.34 -43.23 -11.39
CA ALA A 1029 3.19 -42.47 -12.31
C ALA A 1029 2.54 -42.32 -13.69
N GLU A 1030 1.89 -43.37 -14.21
CA GLU A 1030 1.17 -43.34 -15.49
C GLU A 1030 -0.03 -42.38 -15.42
N TYR A 1031 -0.89 -42.48 -14.41
CA TYR A 1031 -2.06 -41.60 -14.24
C TYR A 1031 -1.67 -40.11 -14.19
N PHE A 1032 -0.66 -39.73 -13.39
CA PHE A 1032 -0.23 -38.33 -13.33
C PHE A 1032 0.50 -37.89 -14.60
N THR A 1033 1.17 -38.80 -15.33
CA THR A 1033 1.74 -38.51 -16.65
C THR A 1033 0.66 -38.20 -17.69
N GLU A 1034 -0.44 -38.96 -17.72
CA GLU A 1034 -1.59 -38.66 -18.58
C GLU A 1034 -2.24 -37.33 -18.21
N ARG A 1035 -2.48 -37.08 -16.92
CA ARG A 1035 -3.03 -35.82 -16.42
C ARG A 1035 -2.15 -34.62 -16.79
N MET A 1036 -0.83 -34.72 -16.63
CA MET A 1036 0.14 -33.68 -17.00
C MET A 1036 0.09 -33.36 -18.51
N ARG A 1037 0.02 -34.38 -19.38
CA ARG A 1037 -0.15 -34.18 -20.84
C ARG A 1037 -1.50 -33.52 -21.17
N ALA A 1038 -2.56 -33.86 -20.45
CA ALA A 1038 -3.88 -33.26 -20.64
C ALA A 1038 -3.96 -31.80 -20.12
N ILE A 1039 -3.14 -31.42 -19.13
CA ILE A 1039 -2.91 -30.03 -18.73
C ILE A 1039 -2.16 -29.28 -19.83
N GLY A 1040 -0.97 -29.74 -20.22
CA GLY A 1040 -0.12 -29.07 -21.21
C GLY A 1040 -0.76 -28.93 -22.60
N SER A 1041 -1.70 -29.81 -22.96
CA SER A 1041 -2.48 -29.71 -24.22
C SER A 1041 -3.84 -29.01 -24.07
N GLY A 1042 -4.09 -28.29 -22.97
CA GLY A 1042 -5.30 -27.47 -22.75
C GLY A 1042 -6.61 -28.27 -22.62
N LYS A 1043 -6.54 -29.60 -22.49
CA LYS A 1043 -7.72 -30.50 -22.45
C LYS A 1043 -8.32 -30.61 -21.05
N LEU A 1044 -7.54 -30.29 -20.01
CA LEU A 1044 -8.02 -30.10 -18.63
C LEU A 1044 -8.33 -28.62 -18.35
N LYS A 1045 -9.39 -28.10 -18.98
CA LYS A 1045 -10.00 -26.83 -18.55
C LYS A 1045 -10.70 -27.03 -17.21
N THR A 1046 -10.62 -26.06 -16.30
CA THR A 1046 -11.47 -25.99 -15.11
C THR A 1046 -12.94 -25.87 -15.55
N LYS A 1047 -13.85 -26.57 -14.84
CA LYS A 1047 -15.28 -26.26 -14.89
C LYS A 1047 -15.60 -25.30 -13.77
N ASN A 1048 -16.29 -24.20 -14.08
CA ASN A 1048 -16.72 -23.22 -13.09
C ASN A 1048 -17.53 -23.91 -11.97
N GLY A 1049 -17.13 -23.70 -10.72
CA GLY A 1049 -18.01 -23.88 -9.56
C GLY A 1049 -18.10 -25.26 -8.92
N GLN A 1050 -17.16 -26.20 -9.12
CA GLN A 1050 -17.05 -27.40 -8.27
C GLN A 1050 -15.63 -27.62 -7.73
N ARG A 1051 -15.50 -27.50 -6.40
CA ARG A 1051 -14.39 -28.02 -5.58
C ARG A 1051 -14.62 -29.49 -5.27
#